data_AF-K7EZA1-F1
#
_entry.id   AF-K7EZA1-F1
#
_cell.length_a   1.000
_cell.length_b   1.000
_cell.length_c   1.000
_cell.angle_alpha   90.00
_cell.angle_beta   90.00
_cell.angle_gamma   90.00
#
_symmetry.space_group_name_H-M   'P 1'
#
loop_
_entity.id
_entity.type
_entity.pdbx_description
1 polymer ?
#
loop_
_entity_poly.entity_id
_entity_poly.type
_entity_poly.pdbx_seq_one_letter_code
_entity_poly.pdbx_strand_id
1 'polypeptide(L)'
;MYSTFDPVWFLEITVINMVSSIRGTAFSCMEWKSINLMKKLAQVQTDIIFLSKCKRMDIIPNGLKVKNPLLSTYCTDYGERLCHILSKKLRNHLISILYSKQENIKKELSNLESLIKHQPSAQMDFTKTRQEIYITHFTSLQRKKDCKLSKILPATWGHNNGTPNSPSNIVNLSNYTLSSAEESVLSRGLSFCPVTPTNMIQFCGDLEAYFRRLRLKEYFQHDTEQCTDTQIPSHQQHKKKNSTWTPPEGRNGSLDLYIECFRRRAQAEIVEKQHRLPGNLSRAERNAIHSLRNNSDIIIKEADKGGAVVIMNRPDYLKEAARQLSNTKFYRPLSSDPTKEYTKKLHHLLRTLPKQTQEQIDTPLEPRPGLFYLLPKIHKPGNPGRPIISGIGTLTEGLSGYVDSLLRPYATSTPSYLRDTTDFLRKLQCIGDLPENTILATMDVEALYTNIPHADGVQAVRNSIPDDATAQLVAELCEFILTHNYFRFGDNIYLQTSGTAMGTRMAPQYANIFMADLEQRFLSSRPLTPLLYLRYIDDIFIIWTHGKETLEEFHHDFNSFHPTINLSMDQSTREVHFLDTTIQISDGHINTTLYRKPTDRYTYLHASSFHPGHTTRSIVYSQALRYNRICSNPSDRDLHLQDLQQAFCKLRYPHEEVRRQIDRARRVPRSLLLRDKPKKETNRTPLAITYSPQLKPLQRIISDLQPILDN
;
A
#
# COMPACT_ATOMS: atom_id res chain seq x y z
N MET A 1 -38.19 -34.19 -3.25
CA MET A 1 -38.15 -35.57 -3.75
C MET A 1 -37.67 -35.55 -5.21
N TYR A 2 -36.37 -35.36 -5.43
CA TYR A 2 -35.72 -35.62 -6.73
C TYR A 2 -34.29 -36.08 -6.42
N SER A 3 -34.00 -37.29 -6.89
CA SER A 3 -32.83 -38.11 -6.61
C SER A 3 -31.54 -37.47 -7.13
N THR A 4 -30.57 -37.28 -6.23
CA THR A 4 -29.16 -37.06 -6.56
C THR A 4 -28.57 -38.36 -7.09
N PHE A 5 -28.48 -38.50 -8.40
CA PHE A 5 -27.70 -39.58 -9.02
C PHE A 5 -26.20 -39.30 -8.84
N ASP A 6 -25.51 -40.22 -8.15
CA ASP A 6 -24.06 -40.21 -7.98
C ASP A 6 -23.37 -40.52 -9.33
N PRO A 7 -22.57 -39.61 -9.92
CA PRO A 7 -21.89 -39.82 -11.19
C PRO A 7 -20.85 -40.96 -11.17
N VAL A 8 -20.51 -41.46 -9.97
CA VAL A 8 -19.57 -42.58 -9.79
C VAL A 8 -20.20 -43.92 -10.23
N TRP A 9 -21.51 -44.08 -10.04
CA TRP A 9 -22.23 -45.30 -10.42
C TRP A 9 -22.32 -45.48 -11.95
N PHE A 10 -22.50 -44.37 -12.68
CA PHE A 10 -22.56 -44.38 -14.15
C PHE A 10 -21.22 -44.79 -14.79
N LEU A 11 -20.09 -44.45 -14.15
CA LEU A 11 -18.75 -44.77 -14.67
C LEU A 11 -18.32 -46.22 -14.41
N GLU A 12 -18.69 -46.82 -13.27
CA GLU A 12 -18.44 -48.24 -13.02
C GLU A 12 -19.32 -49.14 -13.91
N ILE A 13 -20.57 -48.75 -14.17
CA ILE A 13 -21.44 -49.42 -15.15
C ILE A 13 -20.88 -49.29 -16.57
N THR A 14 -20.29 -48.16 -16.94
CA THR A 14 -19.70 -47.98 -18.28
C THR A 14 -18.47 -48.87 -18.48
N VAL A 15 -17.65 -49.08 -17.44
CA VAL A 15 -16.49 -50.00 -17.50
C VAL A 15 -16.95 -51.47 -17.49
N ILE A 16 -17.96 -51.82 -16.70
CA ILE A 16 -18.54 -53.18 -16.67
C ILE A 16 -19.27 -53.49 -17.99
N ASN A 17 -19.99 -52.51 -18.57
CA ASN A 17 -20.66 -52.65 -19.87
C ASN A 17 -19.67 -52.65 -21.04
N MET A 18 -18.55 -51.92 -20.97
CA MET A 18 -17.46 -52.08 -21.95
C MET A 18 -16.82 -53.46 -21.86
N VAL A 19 -16.56 -53.99 -20.64
CA VAL A 19 -16.05 -55.36 -20.45
C VAL A 19 -17.09 -56.42 -20.87
N SER A 20 -18.39 -56.12 -20.79
CA SER A 20 -19.47 -57.02 -21.21
C SER A 20 -19.76 -56.96 -22.71
N SER A 21 -19.53 -55.81 -23.35
CA SER A 21 -19.61 -55.62 -24.81
C SER A 21 -18.45 -56.29 -25.56
N ILE A 22 -17.36 -56.64 -24.88
CA ILE A 22 -16.20 -57.38 -25.40
C ILE A 22 -16.32 -58.88 -25.02
N ARG A 23 -17.53 -59.44 -25.11
CA ARG A 23 -17.73 -60.91 -25.07
C ARG A 23 -17.81 -61.53 -26.48
N GLY A 24 -17.53 -60.76 -27.53
CA GLY A 24 -17.53 -61.23 -28.92
C GLY A 24 -16.15 -61.33 -29.59
N THR A 25 -15.07 -60.81 -28.98
CA THR A 25 -13.72 -60.83 -29.57
C THR A 25 -12.72 -61.47 -28.59
N ALA A 26 -12.22 -62.65 -28.93
CA ALA A 26 -11.23 -63.35 -28.12
C ALA A 26 -9.85 -62.71 -28.30
N PHE A 27 -9.51 -61.72 -27.47
CA PHE A 27 -8.15 -61.18 -27.41
C PHE A 27 -7.15 -62.28 -27.03
N SER A 28 -6.01 -62.31 -27.71
CA SER A 28 -4.90 -63.21 -27.41
C SER A 28 -4.31 -62.95 -26.02
N CYS A 29 -3.60 -63.94 -25.48
CA CYS A 29 -2.88 -63.80 -24.20
C CYS A 29 -1.90 -62.60 -24.20
N MET A 30 -1.28 -62.31 -25.35
CA MET A 30 -0.34 -61.18 -25.50
C MET A 30 -1.06 -59.82 -25.49
N GLU A 31 -2.24 -59.74 -26.11
CA GLU A 31 -3.09 -58.54 -26.11
C GLU A 31 -3.60 -58.21 -24.71
N TRP A 32 -4.03 -59.22 -23.95
CA TRP A 32 -4.39 -59.07 -22.53
C TRP A 32 -3.21 -58.62 -21.67
N LYS A 33 -2.02 -59.17 -21.91
CA LYS A 33 -0.78 -58.74 -21.22
C LYS A 33 -0.47 -57.27 -21.52
N SER A 34 -0.65 -56.83 -22.77
CA SER A 34 -0.49 -55.43 -23.19
C SER A 34 -1.49 -54.48 -22.50
N ILE A 35 -2.78 -54.84 -22.46
CA ILE A 35 -3.82 -54.06 -21.77
C ILE A 35 -3.49 -53.91 -20.27
N ASN A 36 -3.05 -55.00 -19.61
CA ASN A 36 -2.70 -54.96 -18.19
C ASN A 36 -1.47 -54.08 -17.90
N LEU A 37 -0.47 -54.08 -18.79
CA LEU A 37 0.69 -53.18 -18.68
C LEU A 37 0.29 -51.72 -18.89
N MET A 38 -0.64 -51.42 -19.81
CA MET A 38 -1.18 -50.07 -20.00
C MET A 38 -1.94 -49.57 -18.76
N LYS A 39 -2.73 -50.43 -18.09
CA LYS A 39 -3.38 -50.08 -16.82
C LYS A 39 -2.36 -49.79 -15.72
N LYS A 40 -1.30 -50.61 -15.61
CA LYS A 40 -0.18 -50.37 -14.69
C LYS A 40 0.55 -49.05 -15.00
N LEU A 41 0.75 -48.75 -16.29
CA LEU A 41 1.38 -47.50 -16.74
C LEU A 41 0.54 -46.29 -16.31
N ALA A 42 -0.78 -46.33 -16.52
CA ALA A 42 -1.69 -45.28 -16.07
C ALA A 42 -1.65 -45.07 -14.55
N GLN A 43 -1.60 -46.15 -13.77
CA GLN A 43 -1.45 -46.07 -12.31
C GLN A 43 -0.14 -45.39 -11.91
N VAL A 44 0.99 -45.80 -12.49
CA VAL A 44 2.31 -45.22 -12.20
C VAL A 44 2.36 -43.73 -12.59
N GLN A 45 1.82 -43.36 -13.76
CA GLN A 45 1.81 -41.95 -14.21
C GLN A 45 0.94 -41.06 -13.32
N THR A 46 -0.26 -41.52 -12.92
CA THR A 46 -1.12 -40.75 -12.02
C THR A 46 -0.49 -40.61 -10.62
N ASP A 47 0.25 -41.61 -10.15
CA ASP A 47 1.04 -41.53 -8.91
C ASP A 47 2.20 -40.52 -9.01
N ILE A 48 2.92 -40.51 -10.13
CA ILE A 48 3.97 -39.52 -10.41
C ILE A 48 3.40 -38.11 -10.41
N ILE A 49 2.28 -37.88 -11.10
CA ILE A 49 1.61 -36.58 -11.19
C ILE A 49 1.18 -36.12 -9.79
N PHE A 50 0.54 -37.01 -9.02
CA PHE A 50 0.10 -36.72 -7.65
C PHE A 50 1.27 -36.35 -6.74
N LEU A 51 2.30 -37.18 -6.65
CA LEU A 51 3.45 -36.93 -5.78
C LEU A 51 4.27 -35.71 -6.23
N SER A 52 4.33 -35.43 -7.53
CA SER A 52 4.96 -34.21 -8.07
C SER A 52 4.17 -32.95 -7.75
N LYS A 53 2.82 -33.00 -7.75
CA LYS A 53 1.97 -31.92 -7.23
C LYS A 53 2.23 -31.69 -5.74
N CYS A 54 2.25 -32.76 -4.93
CA CYS A 54 2.58 -32.67 -3.51
C CYS A 54 3.98 -32.09 -3.27
N LYS A 55 4.98 -32.44 -4.11
CA LYS A 55 6.34 -31.87 -4.04
C LYS A 55 6.36 -30.37 -4.31
N ARG A 56 5.66 -29.90 -5.35
CA ARG A 56 5.56 -28.47 -5.69
C ARG A 56 4.85 -27.64 -4.62
N MET A 57 3.85 -28.23 -3.97
CA MET A 57 3.06 -27.59 -2.91
C MET A 57 3.65 -27.78 -1.50
N ASP A 58 4.81 -28.43 -1.40
CA ASP A 58 5.47 -28.82 -0.14
C ASP A 58 4.60 -29.64 0.85
N ILE A 59 3.69 -30.45 0.33
CA ILE A 59 2.78 -31.31 1.09
C ILE A 59 3.33 -32.74 1.19
N ILE A 60 3.16 -33.36 2.36
CA ILE A 60 3.53 -34.77 2.60
C ILE A 60 2.24 -35.59 2.75
N PRO A 61 1.94 -36.51 1.81
CA PRO A 61 0.79 -37.40 1.94
C PRO A 61 0.88 -38.23 3.23
N ASN A 62 -0.26 -38.49 3.88
CA ASN A 62 -0.30 -39.19 5.17
C ASN A 62 0.41 -40.55 5.16
N GLY A 63 0.37 -41.29 4.05
CA GLY A 63 1.07 -42.58 3.90
C GLY A 63 2.59 -42.49 3.77
N LEU A 64 3.17 -41.27 3.70
CA LEU A 64 4.62 -41.03 3.63
C LEU A 64 5.13 -40.23 4.83
N LYS A 65 4.28 -39.96 5.83
CA LYS A 65 4.66 -39.30 7.07
C LYS A 65 5.41 -40.28 7.98
N VAL A 66 6.66 -39.96 8.30
CA VAL A 66 7.45 -40.67 9.30
C VAL A 66 6.98 -40.18 10.65
N LYS A 67 6.49 -41.09 11.49
CA LYS A 67 6.02 -40.76 12.84
C LYS A 67 7.23 -40.63 13.77
N ASN A 68 7.18 -39.67 14.70
CA ASN A 68 8.22 -39.52 15.72
C ASN A 68 8.04 -40.60 16.81
N PRO A 69 8.99 -41.53 17.00
CA PRO A 69 8.87 -42.57 18.02
C PRO A 69 9.08 -42.06 19.45
N LEU A 70 9.59 -40.83 19.63
CA LEU A 70 9.95 -40.25 20.94
C LEU A 70 8.86 -39.33 21.54
N LEU A 71 7.66 -39.31 20.93
CA LEU A 71 6.54 -38.43 21.29
C LEU A 71 6.07 -38.58 22.75
N SER A 72 6.36 -39.70 23.42
CA SER A 72 5.88 -39.97 24.79
C SER A 72 6.81 -39.49 25.92
N THR A 73 8.06 -39.12 25.64
CA THR A 73 9.06 -38.93 26.70
C THR A 73 9.69 -37.53 26.72
N TYR A 74 9.83 -36.85 25.57
CA TYR A 74 10.32 -35.48 25.49
C TYR A 74 9.77 -34.76 24.25
N CYS A 75 9.03 -33.66 24.43
CA CYS A 75 8.55 -32.85 23.32
C CYS A 75 9.68 -31.95 22.79
N THR A 76 10.41 -32.41 21.78
CA THR A 76 11.52 -31.65 21.18
C THR A 76 11.26 -31.33 19.70
N ASP A 77 11.26 -30.02 19.37
CA ASP A 77 11.09 -29.45 18.02
C ASP A 77 12.08 -30.04 16.98
N TYR A 78 13.23 -30.50 17.46
CA TYR A 78 14.26 -31.16 16.64
C TYR A 78 13.80 -32.51 16.06
N GLY A 79 13.10 -33.34 16.84
CA GLY A 79 12.64 -34.66 16.40
C GLY A 79 11.55 -34.59 15.33
N GLU A 80 10.63 -33.63 15.46
CA GLU A 80 9.59 -33.37 14.46
C GLU A 80 10.18 -32.83 13.16
N ARG A 81 11.14 -31.91 13.25
CA ARG A 81 11.85 -31.36 12.08
C ARG A 81 12.62 -32.45 11.33
N LEU A 82 13.27 -33.37 12.03
CA LEU A 82 13.98 -34.51 11.42
C LEU A 82 13.00 -35.45 10.70
N CYS A 83 11.88 -35.80 11.33
CA CYS A 83 10.84 -36.64 10.72
C CYS A 83 10.24 -35.98 9.46
N HIS A 84 10.03 -34.67 9.48
CA HIS A 84 9.55 -33.91 8.33
C HIS A 84 10.55 -33.91 7.17
N ILE A 85 11.85 -33.75 7.45
CA ILE A 85 12.92 -33.84 6.43
C ILE A 85 12.99 -35.25 5.83
N LEU A 86 12.93 -36.29 6.66
CA LEU A 86 12.96 -37.69 6.21
C LEU A 86 11.76 -38.02 5.32
N SER A 87 10.55 -37.57 5.68
CA SER A 87 9.36 -37.72 4.84
C SER A 87 9.46 -37.03 3.48
N LYS A 88 10.11 -35.85 3.39
CA LYS A 88 10.38 -35.20 2.09
C LYS A 88 11.37 -35.99 1.25
N LYS A 89 12.43 -36.52 1.86
CA LYS A 89 13.40 -37.37 1.18
C LYS A 89 12.74 -38.65 0.66
N LEU A 90 11.90 -39.30 1.46
CA LEU A 90 11.14 -40.49 1.08
C LEU A 90 10.20 -40.22 -0.11
N ARG A 91 9.42 -39.13 -0.07
CA ARG A 91 8.57 -38.70 -1.18
C ARG A 91 9.37 -38.51 -2.48
N ASN A 92 10.49 -37.81 -2.39
CA ASN A 92 11.32 -37.52 -3.56
C ASN A 92 11.97 -38.80 -4.14
N HIS A 93 12.43 -39.71 -3.28
CA HIS A 93 12.98 -40.99 -3.69
C HIS A 93 11.91 -41.88 -4.34
N LEU A 94 10.69 -41.92 -3.78
CA LEU A 94 9.58 -42.66 -4.37
C LEU A 94 9.21 -42.14 -5.77
N ILE A 95 9.23 -40.82 -5.99
CA ILE A 95 9.05 -40.24 -7.33
C ILE A 95 10.11 -40.78 -8.30
N SER A 96 11.38 -40.85 -7.88
CA SER A 96 12.46 -41.39 -8.70
C SER A 96 12.26 -42.87 -9.05
N ILE A 97 11.83 -43.69 -8.07
CA ILE A 97 11.51 -45.11 -8.29
C ILE A 97 10.36 -45.24 -9.30
N LEU A 98 9.32 -44.42 -9.18
CA LEU A 98 8.16 -44.47 -10.07
C LEU A 98 8.54 -44.10 -11.51
N TYR A 99 9.41 -43.11 -11.73
CA TYR A 99 9.92 -42.80 -13.06
C TYR A 99 10.72 -43.97 -13.67
N SER A 100 11.55 -44.65 -12.87
CA SER A 100 12.27 -45.85 -13.32
C SER A 100 11.29 -47.00 -13.67
N LYS A 101 10.27 -47.24 -12.85
CA LYS A 101 9.20 -48.21 -13.14
C LYS A 101 8.43 -47.86 -14.41
N GLN A 102 8.14 -46.58 -14.64
CA GLN A 102 7.47 -46.11 -15.84
C GLN A 102 8.27 -46.47 -17.10
N GLU A 103 9.58 -46.24 -17.09
CA GLU A 103 10.45 -46.56 -18.22
C GLU A 103 10.55 -48.06 -18.47
N ASN A 104 10.61 -48.89 -17.43
CA ASN A 104 10.59 -50.35 -17.59
C ASN A 104 9.27 -50.85 -18.22
N ILE A 105 8.13 -50.33 -17.76
CA ILE A 105 6.82 -50.70 -18.32
C ILE A 105 6.71 -50.25 -19.79
N LYS A 106 7.21 -49.05 -20.13
CA LYS A 106 7.24 -48.59 -21.53
C LYS A 106 8.11 -49.48 -22.42
N LYS A 107 9.28 -49.92 -21.94
CA LYS A 107 10.15 -50.86 -22.67
C LYS A 107 9.46 -52.20 -22.90
N GLU A 108 8.83 -52.77 -21.88
CA GLU A 108 8.05 -54.00 -22.03
C GLU A 108 6.88 -53.85 -23.00
N LEU A 109 6.19 -52.71 -22.98
CA LEU A 109 5.12 -52.40 -23.93
C LEU A 109 5.64 -52.30 -25.36
N SER A 110 6.77 -51.62 -25.58
CA SER A 110 7.40 -51.50 -26.90
C SER A 110 7.80 -52.87 -27.46
N ASN A 111 8.33 -53.75 -26.61
CA ASN A 111 8.70 -55.12 -27.00
C ASN A 111 7.45 -55.95 -27.34
N LEU A 112 6.39 -55.88 -26.53
CA LEU A 112 5.12 -56.54 -26.83
C LEU A 112 4.46 -55.99 -28.11
N GLU A 113 4.55 -54.70 -28.36
CA GLU A 113 4.03 -54.07 -29.58
C GLU A 113 4.76 -54.56 -30.84
N SER A 114 6.08 -54.76 -30.76
CA SER A 114 6.82 -55.37 -31.87
C SER A 114 6.40 -56.81 -32.15
N LEU A 115 6.05 -57.59 -31.12
CA LEU A 115 5.61 -58.98 -31.26
C LEU A 115 4.17 -59.09 -31.78
N ILE A 116 3.28 -58.22 -31.29
CA ILE A 116 1.87 -58.14 -31.74
C ILE A 116 1.80 -57.65 -33.19
N LYS A 117 2.77 -56.85 -33.66
CA LYS A 117 2.82 -56.36 -35.05
C LYS A 117 2.98 -57.43 -36.13
N HIS A 118 3.43 -58.63 -35.78
CA HIS A 118 3.72 -59.71 -36.73
C HIS A 118 2.56 -60.71 -36.90
N GLN A 119 1.37 -60.47 -36.34
CA GLN A 119 0.18 -61.32 -36.55
C GLN A 119 -0.83 -60.70 -37.54
N PRO A 120 -1.27 -61.43 -38.58
CA PRO A 120 -2.19 -60.91 -39.58
C PRO A 120 -3.66 -61.20 -39.21
N SER A 121 -4.34 -60.22 -38.59
CA SER A 121 -5.77 -59.84 -38.77
C SER A 121 -6.29 -58.99 -37.59
N ALA A 122 -7.12 -57.98 -37.90
CA ALA A 122 -7.85 -57.09 -36.97
C ALA A 122 -7.05 -56.08 -36.08
N GLN A 123 -5.91 -55.59 -36.55
CA GLN A 123 -4.99 -54.76 -35.75
C GLN A 123 -5.48 -53.33 -35.39
N MET A 124 -6.39 -52.74 -36.19
CA MET A 124 -6.89 -51.38 -35.93
C MET A 124 -7.86 -51.30 -34.73
N ASP A 125 -8.68 -52.34 -34.51
CA ASP A 125 -9.70 -52.33 -33.45
C ASP A 125 -9.07 -52.51 -32.06
N PHE A 126 -8.06 -53.37 -31.95
CA PHE A 126 -7.32 -53.58 -30.70
C PHE A 126 -6.53 -52.34 -30.25
N THR A 127 -5.83 -51.66 -31.17
CA THR A 127 -5.01 -50.49 -30.81
C THR A 127 -5.88 -49.34 -30.28
N LYS A 128 -7.03 -49.09 -30.93
CA LYS A 128 -8.01 -48.09 -30.52
C LYS A 128 -8.64 -48.45 -29.17
N THR A 129 -9.11 -49.69 -29.02
CA THR A 129 -9.69 -50.20 -27.77
C THR A 129 -8.69 -50.12 -26.60
N ARG A 130 -7.44 -50.49 -26.82
CA ARG A 130 -6.37 -50.42 -25.81
C ARG A 130 -6.07 -48.98 -25.36
N GLN A 131 -6.09 -48.04 -26.30
CA GLN A 131 -5.88 -46.62 -26.02
C GLN A 131 -7.07 -46.01 -25.27
N GLU A 132 -8.30 -46.36 -25.63
CA GLU A 132 -9.51 -45.96 -24.93
C GLU A 132 -9.55 -46.49 -23.48
N ILE A 133 -9.14 -47.76 -23.27
CA ILE A 133 -9.01 -48.35 -21.93
C ILE A 133 -7.99 -47.57 -21.08
N TYR A 134 -6.83 -47.24 -21.66
CA TYR A 134 -5.82 -46.44 -20.96
C TYR A 134 -6.33 -45.04 -20.60
N ILE A 135 -6.93 -44.31 -21.54
CA ILE A 135 -7.45 -42.95 -21.31
C ILE A 135 -8.54 -42.97 -20.22
N THR A 136 -9.47 -43.92 -20.31
CA THR A 136 -10.58 -44.07 -19.35
C THR A 136 -10.04 -44.39 -17.96
N HIS A 137 -9.12 -45.35 -17.86
CA HIS A 137 -8.52 -45.74 -16.58
C HIS A 137 -7.67 -44.62 -15.98
N PHE A 138 -6.83 -43.97 -16.79
CA PHE A 138 -6.00 -42.83 -16.39
C PHE A 138 -6.86 -41.68 -15.86
N THR A 139 -7.93 -41.31 -16.57
CA THR A 139 -8.83 -40.22 -16.17
C THR A 139 -9.53 -40.53 -14.85
N SER A 140 -10.01 -41.77 -14.67
CA SER A 140 -10.62 -42.22 -13.41
C SER A 140 -9.64 -42.15 -12.24
N LEU A 141 -8.43 -42.69 -12.41
CA LEU A 141 -7.39 -42.66 -11.38
C LEU A 141 -6.93 -41.23 -11.06
N GLN A 142 -6.76 -40.38 -12.08
CA GLN A 142 -6.36 -38.99 -11.92
C GLN A 142 -7.40 -38.22 -11.09
N ARG A 143 -8.70 -38.40 -11.35
CA ARG A 143 -9.78 -37.83 -10.52
C ARG A 143 -9.72 -38.30 -9.06
N LYS A 144 -9.47 -39.59 -8.82
CA LYS A 144 -9.29 -40.13 -7.44
C LYS A 144 -8.09 -39.48 -6.75
N LYS A 145 -6.97 -39.26 -7.45
CA LYS A 145 -5.78 -38.60 -6.91
C LYS A 145 -6.00 -37.12 -6.65
N ASP A 146 -6.71 -36.42 -7.52
CA ASP A 146 -7.04 -35.00 -7.35
C ASP A 146 -8.03 -34.79 -6.18
N CYS A 147 -9.01 -35.67 -5.99
CA CYS A 147 -9.87 -35.69 -4.80
C CYS A 147 -9.09 -36.03 -3.52
N LYS A 148 -8.12 -36.95 -3.60
CA LYS A 148 -7.22 -37.22 -2.47
C LYS A 148 -6.34 -36.01 -2.13
N LEU A 149 -5.90 -35.25 -3.14
CA LEU A 149 -5.12 -34.03 -2.94
C LEU A 149 -5.97 -32.92 -2.31
N SER A 150 -7.22 -32.72 -2.76
CA SER A 150 -8.12 -31.71 -2.18
C SER A 150 -8.44 -31.97 -0.72
N LYS A 151 -8.55 -33.23 -0.30
CA LYS A 151 -8.72 -33.62 1.11
C LYS A 151 -7.47 -33.38 1.98
N ILE A 152 -6.28 -33.29 1.38
CA ILE A 152 -5.01 -33.04 2.09
C ILE A 152 -4.67 -31.54 2.08
N LEU A 153 -5.26 -30.76 1.17
CA LEU A 153 -5.11 -29.31 1.14
C LEU A 153 -5.83 -28.68 2.34
N PRO A 154 -5.24 -27.67 3.01
CA PRO A 154 -5.96 -26.88 4.00
C PRO A 154 -7.20 -26.25 3.36
N ALA A 155 -8.28 -26.07 4.13
CA ALA A 155 -9.62 -25.61 3.69
C ALA A 155 -9.67 -24.22 2.99
N THR A 156 -8.53 -23.64 2.62
CA THR A 156 -8.40 -22.37 1.90
C THR A 156 -8.18 -22.54 0.40
N TRP A 157 -8.13 -23.77 -0.14
CA TRP A 157 -7.75 -24.05 -1.54
C TRP A 157 -8.78 -24.92 -2.29
N GLY A 158 -10.06 -24.54 -2.28
CA GLY A 158 -11.12 -25.20 -3.05
C GLY A 158 -12.30 -24.28 -3.43
N HIS A 159 -12.35 -23.95 -4.73
CA HIS A 159 -13.47 -23.47 -5.56
C HIS A 159 -14.52 -22.47 -5.03
N ASN A 160 -14.38 -21.23 -5.50
CA ASN A 160 -15.48 -20.34 -5.87
C ASN A 160 -16.43 -21.03 -6.86
N ASN A 161 -17.69 -21.20 -6.48
CA ASN A 161 -18.84 -21.22 -7.37
C ASN A 161 -19.77 -20.08 -6.91
N GLY A 162 -20.03 -19.10 -7.78
CA GLY A 162 -21.11 -18.11 -7.68
C GLY A 162 -21.17 -17.21 -6.43
N THR A 163 -20.41 -16.11 -6.45
CA THR A 163 -20.59 -14.76 -5.81
C THR A 163 -21.28 -14.61 -4.44
N PRO A 164 -20.79 -13.71 -3.53
CA PRO A 164 -20.32 -12.36 -3.87
C PRO A 164 -18.94 -11.95 -3.30
N ASN A 165 -18.20 -11.18 -4.11
CA ASN A 165 -17.22 -10.16 -3.72
C ASN A 165 -16.30 -10.46 -2.53
N SER A 166 -15.16 -11.10 -2.80
CA SER A 166 -13.93 -10.51 -2.27
C SER A 166 -13.51 -9.43 -3.27
N PRO A 167 -13.48 -8.16 -2.86
CA PRO A 167 -13.08 -7.08 -3.73
C PRO A 167 -11.67 -7.36 -4.29
N SER A 168 -11.54 -7.65 -5.59
CA SER A 168 -10.23 -7.55 -6.23
C SER A 168 -9.71 -6.14 -5.98
N ASN A 169 -8.44 -6.02 -5.57
CA ASN A 169 -7.79 -4.71 -5.46
C ASN A 169 -7.64 -4.02 -6.83
N ILE A 170 -7.99 -4.72 -7.92
CA ILE A 170 -7.89 -4.27 -9.29
C ILE A 170 -9.27 -3.84 -9.80
N VAL A 171 -9.33 -2.66 -10.39
CA VAL A 171 -10.49 -2.14 -11.12
C VAL A 171 -10.07 -1.93 -12.57
N ASN A 172 -10.50 -2.83 -13.46
CA ASN A 172 -10.20 -2.72 -14.89
C ASN A 172 -11.34 -1.99 -15.61
N LEU A 173 -11.09 -0.74 -16.00
CA LEU A 173 -11.98 0.10 -16.81
C LEU A 173 -11.55 0.12 -18.29
N SER A 174 -10.50 -0.61 -18.64
CA SER A 174 -9.99 -0.71 -20.01
C SER A 174 -10.61 -1.89 -20.76
N ASN A 175 -10.44 -1.91 -22.08
CA ASN A 175 -10.74 -3.09 -22.90
C ASN A 175 -9.60 -4.13 -22.91
N TYR A 176 -8.50 -3.87 -22.20
CA TYR A 176 -7.36 -4.78 -22.12
C TYR A 176 -7.65 -5.94 -21.15
N THR A 177 -7.55 -7.16 -21.67
CA THR A 177 -7.70 -8.38 -20.87
C THR A 177 -6.38 -8.73 -20.19
N LEU A 178 -6.37 -8.71 -18.86
CA LEU A 178 -5.19 -9.09 -18.09
C LEU A 178 -4.95 -10.59 -18.14
N SER A 179 -3.69 -10.98 -18.30
CA SER A 179 -3.25 -12.33 -18.02
C SER A 179 -3.25 -12.61 -16.50
N SER A 180 -3.33 -13.89 -16.12
CA SER A 180 -3.26 -14.30 -14.71
C SER A 180 -1.99 -13.80 -13.99
N ALA A 181 -0.87 -13.65 -14.71
CA ALA A 181 0.36 -13.12 -14.15
C ALA A 181 0.30 -11.60 -13.90
N GLU A 182 -0.37 -10.85 -14.79
CA GLU A 182 -0.63 -9.41 -14.63
C GLU A 182 -1.60 -9.14 -13.47
N GLU A 183 -2.68 -9.91 -13.38
CA GLU A 183 -3.60 -9.85 -12.23
C GLU A 183 -2.88 -10.17 -10.92
N SER A 184 -2.06 -11.23 -10.90
CA SER A 184 -1.29 -11.61 -9.71
C SER A 184 -0.39 -10.47 -9.25
N VAL A 185 0.37 -9.83 -10.15
CA VAL A 185 1.29 -8.75 -9.75
C VAL A 185 0.56 -7.47 -9.35
N LEU A 186 -0.49 -7.07 -10.07
CA LEU A 186 -1.27 -5.87 -9.75
C LEU A 186 -2.04 -6.02 -8.43
N SER A 187 -2.51 -7.23 -8.12
CA SER A 187 -3.23 -7.50 -6.85
C SER A 187 -2.35 -7.28 -5.60
N ARG A 188 -1.02 -7.30 -5.75
CA ARG A 188 -0.07 -7.00 -4.65
C ARG A 188 0.00 -5.52 -4.29
N GLY A 189 -0.61 -4.65 -5.12
CA GLY A 189 -0.64 -3.20 -4.94
C GLY A 189 0.58 -2.47 -5.50
N LEU A 190 0.43 -1.16 -5.74
CA LEU A 190 1.49 -0.31 -6.33
C LEU A 190 2.66 -0.02 -5.37
N SER A 191 2.47 -0.24 -4.07
CA SER A 191 3.50 -0.13 -3.04
C SER A 191 4.35 -1.40 -2.88
N PHE A 192 4.05 -2.46 -3.62
CA PHE A 192 4.84 -3.68 -3.61
C PHE A 192 6.23 -3.45 -4.23
N CYS A 193 7.28 -3.79 -3.50
CA CYS A 193 8.65 -3.71 -4.00
C CYS A 193 9.14 -5.10 -4.44
N PRO A 194 9.45 -5.29 -5.73
CA PRO A 194 10.19 -6.46 -6.20
C PRO A 194 11.59 -6.52 -5.56
N VAL A 195 12.14 -7.72 -5.39
CA VAL A 195 13.55 -7.87 -5.01
C VAL A 195 14.44 -7.30 -6.11
N THR A 196 15.26 -6.34 -5.74
CA THR A 196 16.27 -5.73 -6.59
C THR A 196 17.68 -6.07 -6.08
N PRO A 197 18.67 -6.19 -6.97
CA PRO A 197 20.06 -6.29 -6.55
C PRO A 197 20.48 -5.05 -5.75
N THR A 198 21.31 -5.24 -4.73
CA THR A 198 21.88 -4.11 -3.98
C THR A 198 22.74 -3.26 -4.91
N ASN A 199 22.47 -1.96 -4.97
CA ASN A 199 23.32 -1.01 -5.66
C ASN A 199 24.53 -0.68 -4.77
N MET A 200 25.68 -1.32 -5.05
CA MET A 200 26.89 -1.14 -4.24
C MET A 200 27.49 0.27 -4.34
N ILE A 201 27.30 0.95 -5.47
CA ILE A 201 27.76 2.33 -5.64
C ILE A 201 26.97 3.24 -4.71
N GLN A 202 25.63 3.11 -4.70
CA GLN A 202 24.78 3.85 -3.77
C GLN A 202 25.12 3.52 -2.32
N PHE A 203 25.35 2.24 -2.00
CA PHE A 203 25.73 1.82 -0.66
C PHE A 203 27.03 2.47 -0.18
N CYS A 204 28.09 2.46 -1.01
CA CYS A 204 29.34 3.15 -0.68
C CYS A 204 29.13 4.66 -0.50
N GLY A 205 28.34 5.29 -1.37
CA GLY A 205 27.98 6.71 -1.22
C GLY A 205 27.21 7.01 0.08
N ASP A 206 26.29 6.13 0.47
CA ASP A 206 25.53 6.25 1.72
C ASP A 206 26.44 6.11 2.96
N LEU A 207 27.46 5.24 2.91
CA LEU A 207 28.48 5.10 3.95
C LEU A 207 29.33 6.37 4.07
N GLU A 208 29.82 6.90 2.96
CA GLU A 208 30.61 8.15 2.98
C GLU A 208 29.77 9.33 3.50
N ALA A 209 28.49 9.39 3.14
CA ALA A 209 27.57 10.37 3.70
C ALA A 209 27.37 10.19 5.22
N TYR A 210 27.41 8.95 5.73
CA TYR A 210 27.36 8.66 7.17
C TYR A 210 28.65 9.04 7.88
N PHE A 211 29.81 8.70 7.35
CA PHE A 211 31.11 9.09 7.93
C PHE A 211 31.26 10.60 7.97
N ARG A 212 30.83 11.30 6.91
CA ARG A 212 30.75 12.76 6.90
C ARG A 212 29.85 13.30 8.01
N ARG A 213 28.69 12.71 8.26
CA ARG A 213 27.80 13.11 9.37
C ARG A 213 28.46 12.89 10.73
N LEU A 214 29.24 11.83 10.92
CA LEU A 214 30.01 11.61 12.15
C LEU A 214 31.09 12.69 12.32
N ARG A 215 31.87 12.97 11.27
CA ARG A 215 32.90 14.03 11.28
C ARG A 215 32.30 15.40 11.58
N LEU A 216 31.18 15.76 10.96
CA LEU A 216 30.50 17.03 11.25
C LEU A 216 30.03 17.10 12.69
N LYS A 217 29.49 16.00 13.23
CA LYS A 217 29.03 15.96 14.62
C LYS A 217 30.18 16.13 15.61
N GLU A 218 31.32 15.49 15.35
CA GLU A 218 32.55 15.66 16.14
C GLU A 218 33.07 17.11 16.03
N TYR A 219 33.17 17.64 14.81
CA TYR A 219 33.71 18.98 14.56
C TYR A 219 32.92 20.08 15.28
N PHE A 220 31.59 20.02 15.25
CA PHE A 220 30.71 21.03 15.85
C PHE A 220 30.30 20.74 17.30
N GLN A 221 30.88 19.71 17.94
CA GLN A 221 30.50 19.31 19.30
C GLN A 221 30.67 20.45 20.32
N HIS A 222 31.67 21.31 20.14
CA HIS A 222 31.98 22.43 21.04
C HIS A 222 31.22 23.73 20.72
N ASP A 223 30.73 23.91 19.48
CA ASP A 223 29.94 25.10 19.11
C ASP A 223 28.51 25.06 19.68
N THR A 224 28.03 23.87 20.07
CA THR A 224 26.71 23.68 20.70
C THR A 224 26.63 24.16 22.15
N GLU A 225 27.75 24.38 22.85
CA GLU A 225 27.73 24.80 24.27
C GLU A 225 27.63 26.33 24.47
N GLN A 226 27.87 27.15 23.43
CA GLN A 226 27.82 28.62 23.51
C GLN A 226 26.56 29.25 22.92
N CYS A 227 25.67 28.47 22.32
CA CYS A 227 24.41 28.98 21.81
C CYS A 227 23.30 28.70 22.83
N THR A 228 22.89 29.71 23.59
CA THR A 228 21.64 29.63 24.37
C THR A 228 20.52 29.18 23.44
N ASP A 229 19.95 28.01 23.74
CA ASP A 229 18.82 27.41 23.03
C ASP A 229 17.60 28.35 23.04
N THR A 230 17.55 29.30 22.11
CA THR A 230 16.26 29.69 21.55
C THR A 230 15.77 28.48 20.77
N GLN A 231 14.87 27.72 21.38
CA GLN A 231 14.17 26.59 20.79
C GLN A 231 13.54 27.03 19.45
N ILE A 232 14.25 26.77 18.36
CA ILE A 232 13.71 26.82 17.01
C ILE A 232 13.01 25.48 16.81
N PRO A 233 11.66 25.44 16.86
CA PRO A 233 10.94 24.18 16.77
C PRO A 233 11.25 23.47 15.44
N SER A 234 11.31 22.14 15.47
CA SER A 234 11.76 21.26 14.37
C SER A 234 11.12 21.47 12.98
N HIS A 235 10.09 22.31 12.86
CA HIS A 235 9.50 22.73 11.59
C HIS A 235 10.21 23.91 10.90
N GLN A 236 11.15 24.59 11.58
CA GLN A 236 11.96 25.68 11.05
C GLN A 236 13.38 25.23 10.61
N GLN A 237 13.69 23.92 10.66
CA GLN A 237 14.91 23.39 10.06
C GLN A 237 14.77 23.33 8.53
N HIS A 238 14.99 24.48 7.89
CA HIS A 238 15.13 24.55 6.43
C HIS A 238 16.35 23.72 6.00
N LYS A 239 16.18 22.88 4.98
CA LYS A 239 17.29 22.22 4.29
C LYS A 239 18.12 23.31 3.60
N LYS A 240 19.11 23.86 4.29
CA LYS A 240 20.23 24.56 3.64
C LYS A 240 20.77 23.64 2.55
N LYS A 241 21.24 24.19 1.42
CA LYS A 241 22.04 23.43 0.45
C LYS A 241 23.08 22.64 1.25
N ASN A 242 22.98 21.31 1.22
CA ASN A 242 23.85 20.47 2.02
C ASN A 242 25.28 20.82 1.64
N SER A 243 26.01 21.45 2.55
CA SER A 243 27.42 21.73 2.35
C SER A 243 28.12 20.43 1.96
N THR A 244 28.85 20.46 0.85
CA THR A 244 29.71 19.34 0.41
C THR A 244 31.01 19.29 1.20
N TRP A 245 31.27 20.32 2.01
CA TRP A 245 32.42 20.37 2.88
C TRP A 245 32.36 19.24 3.92
N THR A 246 33.54 18.69 4.19
CA THR A 246 33.78 17.63 5.15
C THR A 246 34.97 18.05 6.01
N PRO A 247 34.88 17.97 7.34
CA PRO A 247 36.02 18.25 8.22
C PRO A 247 37.26 17.42 7.83
N PRO A 248 38.47 17.98 7.95
CA PRO A 248 39.70 17.25 7.62
C PRO A 248 39.89 16.04 8.54
N GLU A 249 40.54 15.01 8.01
CA GLU A 249 40.92 13.80 8.77
C GLU A 249 42.06 14.11 9.76
N GLY A 250 42.23 13.27 10.78
CA GLY A 250 43.31 13.39 11.77
C GLY A 250 42.97 14.21 13.01
N ARG A 251 41.75 14.79 13.09
CA ARG A 251 41.30 15.57 14.25
C ARG A 251 40.99 14.70 15.48
N ASN A 252 40.42 13.52 15.25
CA ASN A 252 40.01 12.59 16.29
C ASN A 252 40.43 11.17 15.89
N GLY A 253 41.48 10.67 16.54
CA GLY A 253 42.07 9.37 16.24
C GLY A 253 41.10 8.20 16.45
N SER A 254 40.23 8.26 17.48
CA SER A 254 39.19 7.27 17.72
C SER A 254 38.16 7.24 16.58
N LEU A 255 37.70 8.41 16.12
CA LEU A 255 36.77 8.51 15.00
C LEU A 255 37.39 8.04 13.68
N ASP A 256 38.63 8.41 13.41
CA ASP A 256 39.36 7.96 12.22
C ASP A 256 39.56 6.44 12.22
N LEU A 257 39.96 5.88 13.37
CA LEU A 257 40.09 4.42 13.56
C LEU A 257 38.74 3.72 13.40
N TYR A 258 37.65 4.29 13.93
CA TYR A 258 36.31 3.75 13.76
C TYR A 258 35.92 3.69 12.28
N ILE A 259 36.09 4.80 11.55
CA ILE A 259 35.74 4.89 10.11
C ILE A 259 36.56 3.87 9.31
N GLU A 260 37.86 3.77 9.55
CA GLU A 260 38.74 2.84 8.84
C GLU A 260 38.37 1.38 9.12
N CYS A 261 38.17 1.02 10.40
CA CYS A 261 37.70 -0.31 10.79
C CYS A 261 36.33 -0.63 10.18
N PHE A 262 35.43 0.34 10.13
CA PHE A 262 34.11 0.19 9.54
C PHE A 262 34.22 -0.10 8.04
N ARG A 263 35.00 0.71 7.30
CA ARG A 263 35.24 0.52 5.86
C ARG A 263 35.78 -0.88 5.58
N ARG A 264 36.81 -1.31 6.29
CA ARG A 264 37.42 -2.65 6.12
C ARG A 264 36.42 -3.77 6.38
N ARG A 265 35.63 -3.69 7.45
CA ARG A 265 34.62 -4.71 7.76
C ARG A 265 33.47 -4.72 6.77
N ALA A 266 32.98 -3.55 6.36
CA ALA A 266 31.94 -3.45 5.33
C ALA A 266 32.44 -4.05 3.99
N GLN A 267 33.69 -3.78 3.62
CA GLN A 267 34.31 -4.36 2.43
C GLN A 267 34.34 -5.91 2.51
N ALA A 268 34.94 -6.46 3.58
CA ALA A 268 35.12 -7.91 3.72
C ALA A 268 33.81 -8.69 3.97
N GLU A 269 32.85 -8.11 4.69
CA GLU A 269 31.63 -8.81 5.08
C GLU A 269 30.44 -8.59 4.14
N ILE A 270 30.44 -7.51 3.35
CA ILE A 270 29.30 -7.13 2.50
C ILE A 270 29.70 -7.07 1.04
N VAL A 271 30.76 -6.33 0.70
CA VAL A 271 31.15 -6.09 -0.70
C VAL A 271 31.75 -7.35 -1.32
N GLU A 272 32.57 -8.10 -0.59
CA GLU A 272 33.20 -9.32 -1.07
C GLU A 272 32.30 -10.56 -0.98
N LYS A 273 31.42 -10.63 0.03
CA LYS A 273 30.54 -11.79 0.29
C LYS A 273 29.16 -11.67 -0.37
N GLN A 274 29.10 -11.16 -1.60
CA GLN A 274 27.82 -10.95 -2.28
C GLN A 274 27.07 -12.27 -2.51
N HIS A 275 25.82 -12.32 -2.07
CA HIS A 275 24.95 -13.47 -2.27
C HIS A 275 23.73 -13.09 -3.10
N ARG A 276 23.33 -13.97 -4.04
CA ARG A 276 22.09 -13.78 -4.79
C ARG A 276 20.89 -13.82 -3.84
N LEU A 277 20.11 -12.75 -3.84
CA LEU A 277 18.88 -12.68 -3.06
C LEU A 277 17.79 -13.56 -3.71
N PRO A 278 17.00 -14.31 -2.92
CA PRO A 278 15.85 -15.02 -3.45
C PRO A 278 14.82 -14.03 -3.97
N GLY A 279 14.31 -14.25 -5.18
CA GLY A 279 13.28 -13.40 -5.77
C GLY A 279 11.93 -13.57 -5.09
N ASN A 280 11.15 -12.49 -5.00
CA ASN A 280 9.79 -12.47 -4.45
C ASN A 280 8.69 -12.44 -5.54
N LEU A 281 9.10 -12.56 -6.81
CA LEU A 281 8.24 -12.66 -7.98
C LEU A 281 8.69 -13.84 -8.85
N SER A 282 7.71 -14.55 -9.43
CA SER A 282 7.93 -15.56 -10.46
C SER A 282 8.43 -14.94 -11.77
N ARG A 283 8.95 -15.78 -12.68
CA ARG A 283 9.38 -15.31 -14.02
C ARG A 283 8.21 -14.71 -14.81
N ALA A 284 7.03 -15.33 -14.71
CA ALA A 284 5.82 -14.83 -15.37
C ALA A 284 5.40 -13.45 -14.84
N GLU A 285 5.42 -13.24 -13.51
CA GLU A 285 5.10 -11.92 -12.92
C GLU A 285 6.13 -10.85 -13.29
N ARG A 286 7.42 -11.18 -13.40
CA ARG A 286 8.43 -10.22 -13.89
C ARG A 286 8.18 -9.82 -15.35
N ASN A 287 7.88 -10.81 -16.19
CA ASN A 287 7.52 -10.54 -17.58
C ASN A 287 6.23 -9.71 -17.66
N ALA A 288 5.25 -9.95 -16.79
CA ALA A 288 4.04 -9.15 -16.68
C ALA A 288 4.32 -7.69 -16.34
N ILE A 289 5.23 -7.39 -15.41
CA ILE A 289 5.65 -6.00 -15.14
C ILE A 289 6.22 -5.33 -16.40
N HIS A 290 7.06 -6.05 -17.15
CA HIS A 290 7.61 -5.52 -18.41
C HIS A 290 6.53 -5.31 -19.47
N SER A 291 5.59 -6.25 -19.61
CA SER A 291 4.43 -6.15 -20.51
C SER A 291 3.59 -4.92 -20.19
N LEU A 292 3.14 -4.80 -18.95
CA LEU A 292 2.30 -3.69 -18.48
C LEU A 292 3.00 -2.33 -18.61
N ARG A 293 4.31 -2.26 -18.31
CA ARG A 293 5.10 -1.02 -18.42
C ARG A 293 5.22 -0.54 -19.86
N ASN A 294 5.36 -1.45 -20.80
CA ASN A 294 5.57 -1.14 -22.21
C ASN A 294 4.27 -1.03 -23.01
N ASN A 295 3.12 -1.34 -22.40
CA ASN A 295 1.83 -1.21 -23.04
C ASN A 295 1.44 0.27 -23.12
N SER A 296 1.44 0.82 -24.35
CA SER A 296 1.08 2.21 -24.61
C SER A 296 -0.43 2.48 -24.57
N ASP A 297 -1.27 1.44 -24.65
CA ASP A 297 -2.72 1.58 -24.85
C ASP A 297 -3.48 1.76 -23.55
N ILE A 298 -2.85 1.42 -22.42
CA ILE A 298 -3.43 1.51 -21.09
C ILE A 298 -2.69 2.51 -20.19
N ILE A 299 -3.40 3.00 -19.18
CA ILE A 299 -2.88 3.79 -18.07
C ILE A 299 -3.19 3.07 -16.78
N ILE A 300 -2.17 2.90 -15.94
CA ILE A 300 -2.29 2.29 -14.61
C ILE A 300 -2.09 3.39 -13.56
N LYS A 301 -3.09 3.59 -12.69
CA LYS A 301 -3.08 4.59 -11.63
C LYS A 301 -3.66 4.03 -10.34
N GLU A 302 -3.29 4.64 -9.22
CA GLU A 302 -4.02 4.43 -7.96
C GLU A 302 -5.36 5.17 -8.01
N ALA A 303 -6.39 4.56 -7.44
CA ALA A 303 -7.68 5.21 -7.23
C ALA A 303 -7.56 6.38 -6.25
N ASP A 304 -8.41 7.40 -6.42
CA ASP A 304 -8.49 8.55 -5.53
C ASP A 304 -8.78 8.17 -4.06
N LYS A 305 -9.56 7.10 -3.85
CA LYS A 305 -9.96 6.58 -2.54
C LYS A 305 -9.93 5.06 -2.57
N GLY A 306 -9.59 4.44 -1.44
CA GLY A 306 -9.64 2.98 -1.25
C GLY A 306 -8.41 2.21 -1.74
N GLY A 307 -7.40 2.89 -2.31
CA GLY A 307 -6.09 2.31 -2.67
C GLY A 307 -6.10 1.30 -3.83
N ALA A 308 -7.22 1.21 -4.57
CA ALA A 308 -7.37 0.28 -5.67
C ALA A 308 -6.43 0.61 -6.84
N VAL A 309 -5.98 -0.42 -7.56
CA VAL A 309 -5.24 -0.28 -8.80
C VAL A 309 -6.22 -0.18 -9.96
N VAL A 310 -6.25 0.97 -10.62
CA VAL A 310 -7.16 1.26 -11.73
C VAL A 310 -6.41 1.19 -13.04
N ILE A 311 -6.99 0.46 -13.99
CA ILE A 311 -6.48 0.32 -15.36
C ILE A 311 -7.51 0.95 -16.28
N MET A 312 -7.07 1.86 -17.15
CA MET A 312 -7.96 2.59 -18.07
C MET A 312 -7.38 2.59 -19.47
N ASN A 313 -8.22 2.69 -20.49
CA ASN A 313 -7.72 2.97 -21.83
C ASN A 313 -7.06 4.36 -21.82
N ARG A 314 -5.91 4.49 -22.49
CA ARG A 314 -5.23 5.78 -22.63
C ARG A 314 -6.12 6.85 -23.26
N PRO A 315 -6.90 6.58 -24.34
CA PRO A 315 -7.80 7.59 -24.90
C PRO A 315 -8.81 8.14 -23.88
N ASP A 316 -9.37 7.28 -23.03
CA ASP A 316 -10.34 7.70 -22.00
C ASP A 316 -9.69 8.59 -20.94
N TYR A 317 -8.48 8.25 -20.51
CA TYR A 317 -7.68 9.07 -19.60
C TYR A 317 -7.37 10.45 -20.18
N LEU A 318 -6.94 10.49 -21.46
CA LEU A 318 -6.64 11.74 -22.15
C LEU A 318 -7.90 12.60 -22.35
N LYS A 319 -9.04 11.97 -22.69
CA LYS A 319 -10.33 12.64 -22.84
C LYS A 319 -10.79 13.28 -21.53
N GLU A 320 -10.69 12.57 -20.41
CA GLU A 320 -11.04 13.12 -19.10
C GLU A 320 -10.13 14.28 -18.71
N ALA A 321 -8.81 14.19 -18.98
CA ALA A 321 -7.89 15.29 -18.75
C ALA A 321 -8.23 16.51 -19.61
N ALA A 322 -8.52 16.30 -20.91
CA ALA A 322 -8.93 17.36 -21.81
C ALA A 322 -10.22 18.05 -21.36
N ARG A 323 -11.22 17.28 -20.89
CA ARG A 323 -12.49 17.80 -20.35
C ARG A 323 -12.26 18.75 -19.16
N GLN A 324 -11.30 18.45 -18.30
CA GLN A 324 -10.97 19.32 -17.16
C GLN A 324 -10.16 20.55 -17.58
N LEU A 325 -9.15 20.35 -18.43
CA LEU A 325 -8.25 21.42 -18.88
C LEU A 325 -8.91 22.38 -19.87
N SER A 326 -10.01 21.99 -20.51
CA SER A 326 -10.83 22.88 -21.35
C SER A 326 -11.68 23.87 -20.54
N ASN A 327 -11.72 23.75 -19.20
CA ASN A 327 -12.46 24.68 -18.37
C ASN A 327 -11.68 26.00 -18.20
N THR A 328 -12.07 27.00 -18.99
CA THR A 328 -11.44 28.33 -19.04
C THR A 328 -11.61 29.17 -17.77
N LYS A 329 -12.50 28.76 -16.85
CA LYS A 329 -12.62 29.39 -15.52
C LYS A 329 -11.38 29.12 -14.67
N PHE A 330 -10.81 27.92 -14.77
CA PHE A 330 -9.72 27.47 -13.90
C PHE A 330 -8.37 27.35 -14.61
N TYR A 331 -8.37 27.12 -15.93
CA TYR A 331 -7.16 26.87 -16.69
C TYR A 331 -7.10 27.67 -17.98
N ARG A 332 -5.90 28.10 -18.34
CA ARG A 332 -5.60 28.79 -19.59
C ARG A 332 -4.43 28.10 -20.30
N PRO A 333 -4.56 27.69 -21.57
CA PRO A 333 -3.42 27.19 -22.33
C PRO A 333 -2.40 28.31 -22.58
N LEU A 334 -1.11 27.97 -22.55
CA LEU A 334 -0.01 28.87 -22.87
C LEU A 334 0.62 28.49 -24.22
N SER A 335 0.94 29.49 -25.03
CA SER A 335 1.57 29.30 -26.34
C SER A 335 3.04 28.88 -26.26
N SER A 336 3.69 29.12 -25.13
CA SER A 336 5.10 28.79 -24.89
C SER A 336 5.38 28.59 -23.40
N ASP A 337 6.54 27.99 -23.09
CA ASP A 337 6.97 27.74 -21.72
C ASP A 337 7.42 29.05 -21.03
N PRO A 338 6.70 29.55 -19.99
CA PRO A 338 7.01 30.83 -19.36
C PRO A 338 8.16 30.74 -18.35
N THR A 339 8.78 29.56 -18.17
CA THR A 339 9.77 29.32 -17.10
C THR A 339 10.83 30.41 -17.01
N LYS A 340 11.46 30.77 -18.14
CA LYS A 340 12.52 31.80 -18.15
C LYS A 340 12.02 33.18 -17.71
N GLU A 341 10.81 33.56 -18.13
CA GLU A 341 10.20 34.82 -17.76
C GLU A 341 9.85 34.83 -16.26
N TYR A 342 9.20 33.77 -15.79
CA TYR A 342 8.75 33.67 -14.41
C TYR A 342 9.93 33.53 -13.44
N THR A 343 11.03 32.89 -13.83
CA THR A 343 12.28 32.90 -13.05
C THR A 343 12.82 34.31 -12.84
N LYS A 344 12.79 35.17 -13.87
CA LYS A 344 13.21 36.57 -13.72
C LYS A 344 12.31 37.32 -12.72
N LYS A 345 10.99 37.10 -12.79
CA LYS A 345 10.02 37.69 -11.85
C LYS A 345 10.26 37.20 -10.42
N LEU A 346 10.49 35.90 -10.23
CA LEU A 346 10.81 35.34 -8.91
C LEU A 346 12.10 35.96 -8.37
N HIS A 347 13.17 36.05 -9.17
CA HIS A 347 14.41 36.68 -8.72
C HIS A 347 14.23 38.16 -8.37
N HIS A 348 13.35 38.88 -9.07
CA HIS A 348 13.02 40.25 -8.70
C HIS A 348 12.31 40.31 -7.34
N LEU A 349 11.28 39.48 -7.14
CA LEU A 349 10.58 39.35 -5.87
C LEU A 349 11.52 38.97 -4.72
N LEU A 350 12.40 37.99 -4.92
CA LEU A 350 13.34 37.58 -3.87
C LEU A 350 14.31 38.70 -3.48
N ARG A 351 14.71 39.56 -4.42
CA ARG A 351 15.61 40.70 -4.13
C ARG A 351 14.97 41.76 -3.24
N THR A 352 13.65 41.85 -3.18
CA THR A 352 12.96 42.77 -2.26
C THR A 352 12.96 42.26 -0.82
N LEU A 353 13.25 40.97 -0.61
CA LEU A 353 13.27 40.35 0.72
C LEU A 353 14.61 40.55 1.43
N PRO A 354 14.62 40.55 2.79
CA PRO A 354 15.85 40.51 3.56
C PRO A 354 16.74 39.32 3.16
N LYS A 355 18.08 39.49 3.17
CA LYS A 355 19.03 38.43 2.78
C LYS A 355 18.81 37.12 3.54
N GLN A 356 18.54 37.21 4.85
CA GLN A 356 18.26 36.04 5.69
C GLN A 356 17.03 35.26 5.21
N THR A 357 16.00 35.95 4.72
CA THR A 357 14.78 35.34 4.15
C THR A 357 15.07 34.69 2.81
N GLN A 358 15.87 35.34 1.95
CA GLN A 358 16.27 34.79 0.66
C GLN A 358 16.98 33.44 0.83
N GLU A 359 17.86 33.33 1.82
CA GLU A 359 18.61 32.10 2.13
C GLU A 359 17.73 30.95 2.65
N GLN A 360 16.52 31.25 3.13
CA GLN A 360 15.55 30.23 3.60
C GLN A 360 14.71 29.63 2.45
N ILE A 361 14.67 30.30 1.29
CA ILE A 361 13.86 29.90 0.14
C ILE A 361 14.73 29.11 -0.84
N ASP A 362 14.45 27.80 -0.98
CA ASP A 362 15.17 26.93 -1.92
C ASP A 362 14.64 27.09 -3.35
N THR A 363 15.42 27.72 -4.22
CA THR A 363 15.07 27.83 -5.65
C THR A 363 15.76 26.73 -6.46
N PRO A 364 15.01 25.93 -7.26
CA PRO A 364 15.62 24.94 -8.14
C PRO A 364 16.61 25.60 -9.11
N LEU A 365 17.78 24.97 -9.34
CA LEU A 365 18.74 25.44 -10.34
C LEU A 365 18.14 25.44 -11.76
N GLU A 366 17.39 24.38 -12.08
CA GLU A 366 16.72 24.21 -13.36
C GLU A 366 15.22 23.98 -13.10
N PRO A 367 14.43 25.05 -12.96
CA PRO A 367 13.00 24.91 -12.74
C PRO A 367 12.32 24.33 -13.99
N ARG A 368 11.29 23.52 -13.77
CA ARG A 368 10.46 22.93 -14.83
C ARG A 368 8.96 23.20 -14.58
N PRO A 369 8.11 23.16 -15.61
CA PRO A 369 6.66 23.16 -15.40
C PRO A 369 6.23 22.02 -14.47
N GLY A 370 5.16 22.25 -13.69
CA GLY A 370 4.52 21.18 -12.92
C GLY A 370 4.01 20.06 -13.83
N LEU A 371 3.78 18.87 -13.27
CA LEU A 371 3.26 17.73 -14.04
C LEU A 371 1.81 17.45 -13.65
N PHE A 372 0.89 17.57 -14.61
CA PHE A 372 -0.53 17.25 -14.38
C PHE A 372 -0.79 15.75 -14.54
N TYR A 373 -1.54 15.18 -13.62
CA TYR A 373 -2.07 13.83 -13.75
C TYR A 373 -3.40 13.69 -13.00
N LEU A 374 -4.13 12.62 -13.32
CA LEU A 374 -5.42 12.31 -12.72
C LEU A 374 -5.32 11.08 -11.81
N LEU A 375 -6.05 11.12 -10.70
CA LEU A 375 -6.38 9.94 -9.88
C LEU A 375 -7.86 9.56 -10.10
N PRO A 376 -8.18 8.36 -10.59
CA PRO A 376 -9.57 8.00 -10.90
C PRO A 376 -10.47 7.94 -9.66
N LYS A 377 -11.58 8.68 -9.66
CA LYS A 377 -12.60 8.64 -8.60
C LYS A 377 -13.62 7.54 -8.88
N ILE A 378 -13.20 6.28 -8.72
CA ILE A 378 -14.02 5.08 -8.97
C ILE A 378 -15.28 4.95 -8.09
N HIS A 379 -15.44 5.85 -7.12
CA HIS A 379 -16.59 5.92 -6.23
C HIS A 379 -17.64 6.95 -6.69
N LYS A 380 -17.38 7.68 -7.77
CA LYS A 380 -18.29 8.66 -8.35
C LYS A 380 -18.80 8.17 -9.72
N PRO A 381 -20.05 8.46 -10.10
CA PRO A 381 -20.58 8.14 -11.42
C PRO A 381 -19.67 8.66 -12.54
N GLY A 382 -19.41 7.84 -13.55
CA GLY A 382 -18.53 8.19 -14.67
C GLY A 382 -17.02 8.18 -14.35
N ASN A 383 -16.62 7.83 -13.13
CA ASN A 383 -15.22 7.72 -12.69
C ASN A 383 -14.33 8.94 -13.02
N PRO A 384 -14.76 10.19 -12.75
CA PRO A 384 -13.98 11.39 -13.09
C PRO A 384 -12.61 11.39 -12.40
N GLY A 385 -11.64 12.08 -13.00
CA GLY A 385 -10.29 12.19 -12.41
C GLY A 385 -10.22 13.26 -11.31
N ARG A 386 -9.43 13.04 -10.24
CA ARG A 386 -8.92 14.13 -9.40
C ARG A 386 -7.68 14.73 -10.07
N PRO A 387 -7.68 16.02 -10.43
CA PRO A 387 -6.49 16.67 -10.96
C PRO A 387 -5.44 16.87 -9.86
N ILE A 388 -4.20 16.49 -10.15
CA ILE A 388 -3.03 16.73 -9.30
C ILE A 388 -1.96 17.39 -10.16
N ILE A 389 -1.33 18.43 -9.62
CA ILE A 389 -0.19 19.11 -10.24
C ILE A 389 1.03 18.85 -9.36
N SER A 390 1.99 18.07 -9.85
CA SER A 390 3.23 17.80 -9.11
C SER A 390 4.07 19.07 -9.03
N GLY A 391 4.30 19.56 -7.81
CA GLY A 391 5.18 20.71 -7.53
C GLY A 391 6.67 20.37 -7.45
N ILE A 392 7.09 19.14 -7.80
CA ILE A 392 8.50 18.71 -7.65
C ILE A 392 9.36 19.31 -8.77
N GLY A 393 10.35 20.11 -8.40
CA GLY A 393 11.26 20.82 -9.29
C GLY A 393 10.61 22.03 -9.97
N THR A 394 9.45 22.48 -9.50
CA THR A 394 8.79 23.66 -10.07
C THR A 394 9.39 24.95 -9.53
N LEU A 395 9.21 26.03 -10.28
CA LEU A 395 9.70 27.36 -9.91
C LEU A 395 9.27 27.79 -8.49
N THR A 396 8.05 27.44 -8.09
CA THR A 396 7.45 27.85 -6.82
C THR A 396 7.65 26.85 -5.69
N GLU A 397 8.37 25.73 -5.89
CA GLU A 397 8.46 24.65 -4.90
C GLU A 397 8.97 25.12 -3.53
N GLY A 398 10.15 25.75 -3.49
CA GLY A 398 10.73 26.21 -2.22
C GLY A 398 10.03 27.43 -1.66
N LEU A 399 9.58 28.36 -2.51
CA LEU A 399 8.79 29.51 -2.06
C LEU A 399 7.49 29.05 -1.39
N SER A 400 6.83 28.05 -1.96
CA SER A 400 5.63 27.44 -1.37
C SER A 400 5.91 26.73 -0.06
N GLY A 401 7.06 26.06 0.06
CA GLY A 401 7.50 25.48 1.34
C GLY A 401 7.79 26.53 2.41
N TYR A 402 8.32 27.68 2.03
CA TYR A 402 8.56 28.78 2.93
C TYR A 402 7.24 29.42 3.40
N VAL A 403 6.33 29.73 2.49
CA VAL A 403 5.01 30.28 2.83
C VAL A 403 4.21 29.31 3.70
N ASP A 404 4.25 28.00 3.43
CA ASP A 404 3.63 26.98 4.31
C ASP A 404 4.12 27.10 5.75
N SER A 405 5.43 27.34 5.96
CA SER A 405 6.01 27.49 7.30
C SER A 405 5.54 28.77 8.01
N LEU A 406 5.30 29.85 7.27
CA LEU A 406 4.81 31.12 7.80
C LEU A 406 3.31 31.07 8.15
N LEU A 407 2.50 30.41 7.32
CA LEU A 407 1.05 30.33 7.52
C LEU A 407 0.66 29.35 8.62
N ARG A 408 1.48 28.32 8.86
CA ARG A 408 1.14 27.21 9.77
C ARG A 408 0.75 27.65 11.18
N PRO A 409 1.49 28.52 11.89
CA PRO A 409 1.11 28.93 13.25
C PRO A 409 -0.31 29.50 13.30
N TYR A 410 -0.64 30.40 12.37
CA TYR A 410 -1.96 31.04 12.27
C TYR A 410 -3.07 30.06 11.89
N ALA A 411 -2.81 29.17 10.94
CA ALA A 411 -3.76 28.14 10.55
C ALA A 411 -4.08 27.16 11.70
N THR A 412 -3.08 26.79 12.50
CA THR A 412 -3.25 25.84 13.62
C THR A 412 -3.85 26.46 14.88
N SER A 413 -3.85 27.79 14.99
CA SER A 413 -4.43 28.51 16.13
C SER A 413 -5.91 28.85 15.96
N THR A 414 -6.53 28.55 14.81
CA THR A 414 -7.93 28.90 14.58
C THR A 414 -8.86 28.01 15.42
N PRO A 415 -10.02 28.53 15.88
CA PRO A 415 -10.93 27.78 16.75
C PRO A 415 -11.45 26.48 16.13
N SER A 416 -11.75 26.51 14.83
CA SER A 416 -12.26 25.35 14.09
C SER A 416 -11.18 24.32 13.75
N TYR A 417 -9.89 24.64 13.89
CA TYR A 417 -8.80 23.78 13.44
C TYR A 417 -8.85 22.39 14.08
N LEU A 418 -8.76 21.36 13.25
CA LEU A 418 -8.64 19.97 13.67
C LEU A 418 -7.37 19.35 13.10
N ARG A 419 -6.47 18.87 13.97
CA ARG A 419 -5.17 18.35 13.54
C ARG A 419 -5.25 16.98 12.87
N ASP A 420 -6.00 16.07 13.48
CA ASP A 420 -6.14 14.67 13.09
C ASP A 420 -7.24 13.99 13.91
N THR A 421 -7.54 12.72 13.62
CA THR A 421 -8.53 11.91 14.37
C THR A 421 -8.23 11.83 15.87
N THR A 422 -6.97 11.79 16.28
CA THR A 422 -6.64 11.72 17.71
C THR A 422 -7.05 13.01 18.42
N ASP A 423 -6.77 14.14 17.79
CA ASP A 423 -7.21 15.44 18.27
C ASP A 423 -8.74 15.54 18.33
N PHE A 424 -9.43 15.01 17.31
CA PHE A 424 -10.88 14.92 17.28
C PHE A 424 -11.45 14.15 18.47
N LEU A 425 -10.93 12.93 18.70
CA LEU A 425 -11.36 12.07 19.80
C LEU A 425 -11.12 12.73 21.16
N ARG A 426 -10.03 13.49 21.34
CA ARG A 426 -9.80 14.27 22.57
C ARG A 426 -10.84 15.36 22.75
N LYS A 427 -11.12 16.14 21.70
CA LYS A 427 -12.12 17.22 21.76
C LYS A 427 -13.51 16.67 22.08
N LEU A 428 -13.87 15.50 21.52
CA LEU A 428 -15.10 14.79 21.86
C LEU A 428 -15.16 14.32 23.33
N GLN A 429 -14.03 13.92 23.92
CA GLN A 429 -13.99 13.52 25.34
C GLN A 429 -14.25 14.66 26.31
N CYS A 430 -14.08 15.91 25.88
CA CYS A 430 -14.37 17.09 26.69
C CYS A 430 -15.86 17.47 26.67
N ILE A 431 -16.67 16.81 25.85
CA ILE A 431 -18.11 17.05 25.75
C ILE A 431 -18.81 16.22 26.81
N GLY A 432 -19.57 16.89 27.66
CA GLY A 432 -20.41 16.23 28.67
C GLY A 432 -21.71 15.67 28.07
N ASP A 433 -22.72 15.56 28.92
CA ASP A 433 -24.05 15.10 28.50
C ASP A 433 -24.66 16.03 27.45
N LEU A 434 -25.12 15.45 26.36
CA LEU A 434 -25.77 16.16 25.28
C LEU A 434 -27.26 16.38 25.59
N PRO A 435 -27.82 17.56 25.28
CA PRO A 435 -29.26 17.79 25.37
C PRO A 435 -30.07 16.80 24.53
N GLU A 436 -31.32 16.58 24.92
CA GLU A 436 -32.28 15.84 24.09
C GLU A 436 -32.42 16.49 22.70
N ASN A 437 -32.66 15.67 21.69
CA ASN A 437 -32.79 16.10 20.29
C ASN A 437 -31.53 16.77 19.69
N THR A 438 -30.35 16.55 20.28
CA THR A 438 -29.07 16.93 19.66
C THR A 438 -28.92 16.26 18.30
N ILE A 439 -28.50 17.04 17.31
CA ILE A 439 -28.23 16.60 15.94
C ILE A 439 -26.72 16.62 15.71
N LEU A 440 -26.17 15.51 15.26
CA LEU A 440 -24.83 15.46 14.70
C LEU A 440 -24.93 15.79 13.22
N ALA A 441 -24.06 16.68 12.74
CA ALA A 441 -23.97 17.01 11.34
C ALA A 441 -22.53 16.96 10.86
N THR A 442 -22.35 16.49 9.65
CA THR A 442 -21.09 16.56 8.90
C THR A 442 -21.34 17.34 7.64
N MET A 443 -20.40 18.22 7.31
CA MET A 443 -20.45 19.01 6.07
C MET A 443 -19.14 18.84 5.31
N ASP A 444 -19.21 18.84 3.98
CA ASP A 444 -18.03 18.74 3.09
C ASP A 444 -18.02 19.95 2.14
N VAL A 445 -16.88 20.64 2.10
CA VAL A 445 -16.70 21.79 1.20
C VAL A 445 -16.48 21.31 -0.23
N GLU A 446 -17.40 21.67 -1.12
CA GLU A 446 -17.35 21.24 -2.51
C GLU A 446 -16.14 21.80 -3.26
N ALA A 447 -15.20 20.91 -3.58
CA ALA A 447 -14.01 21.21 -4.38
C ALA A 447 -13.22 22.44 -3.87
N LEU A 448 -13.01 22.49 -2.54
CA LEU A 448 -12.37 23.59 -1.80
C LEU A 448 -11.23 24.27 -2.58
N TYR A 449 -10.13 23.56 -2.85
CA TYR A 449 -8.94 24.18 -3.45
C TYR A 449 -9.18 24.89 -4.78
N THR A 450 -10.06 24.37 -5.64
CA THR A 450 -10.35 24.99 -6.95
C THR A 450 -11.27 26.21 -6.83
N ASN A 451 -12.07 26.28 -5.77
CA ASN A 451 -13.13 27.27 -5.61
C ASN A 451 -12.75 28.48 -4.76
N ILE A 452 -11.57 28.50 -4.13
CA ILE A 452 -11.04 29.68 -3.42
C ILE A 452 -10.58 30.73 -4.45
N PRO A 453 -11.23 31.90 -4.55
CA PRO A 453 -10.75 32.98 -5.40
C PRO A 453 -9.41 33.50 -4.87
N HIS A 454 -8.49 33.89 -5.78
CA HIS A 454 -7.17 34.37 -5.37
C HIS A 454 -7.27 35.62 -4.49
N ALA A 455 -8.10 36.59 -4.89
CA ALA A 455 -8.28 37.82 -4.12
C ALA A 455 -8.76 37.53 -2.68
N ASP A 456 -9.80 36.71 -2.53
CA ASP A 456 -10.41 36.45 -1.23
C ASP A 456 -9.47 35.66 -0.31
N GLY A 457 -8.77 34.65 -0.83
CA GLY A 457 -7.83 33.89 -0.01
C GLY A 457 -6.55 34.67 0.33
N VAL A 458 -6.06 35.53 -0.56
CA VAL A 458 -4.97 36.48 -0.23
C VAL A 458 -5.44 37.49 0.81
N GLN A 459 -6.69 37.96 0.74
CA GLN A 459 -7.26 38.83 1.76
C GLN A 459 -7.41 38.14 3.11
N ALA A 460 -7.85 36.88 3.14
CA ALA A 460 -7.93 36.10 4.38
C ALA A 460 -6.56 35.92 5.05
N VAL A 461 -5.48 35.78 4.26
CA VAL A 461 -4.11 35.78 4.77
C VAL A 461 -3.78 37.11 5.45
N ARG A 462 -4.13 38.25 4.83
CA ARG A 462 -3.93 39.58 5.44
C ARG A 462 -4.69 39.71 6.76
N ASN A 463 -5.94 39.25 6.81
CA ASN A 463 -6.78 39.35 8.00
C ASN A 463 -6.29 38.47 9.17
N SER A 464 -5.58 37.37 8.87
CA SER A 464 -5.19 36.36 9.87
C SER A 464 -3.84 36.63 10.54
N ILE A 465 -2.99 37.46 9.93
CA ILE A 465 -1.65 37.76 10.42
C ILE A 465 -1.70 39.14 11.12
N PRO A 466 -1.42 39.24 12.43
CA PRO A 466 -1.56 40.50 13.17
C PRO A 466 -0.57 41.60 12.80
N ASP A 467 0.63 41.24 12.32
CA ASP A 467 1.65 42.21 11.91
C ASP A 467 1.46 42.57 10.44
N ASP A 468 1.08 43.82 10.16
CA ASP A 468 0.72 44.29 8.82
C ASP A 468 1.84 44.09 7.79
N ALA A 469 3.10 44.30 8.18
CA ALA A 469 4.24 44.14 7.28
C ALA A 469 4.43 42.66 6.88
N THR A 470 4.36 41.75 7.85
CA THR A 470 4.40 40.31 7.63
C THR A 470 3.17 39.84 6.84
N ALA A 471 1.98 40.34 7.19
CA ALA A 471 0.73 40.01 6.51
C ALA A 471 0.81 40.36 5.02
N GLN A 472 1.27 41.57 4.71
CA GLN A 472 1.43 42.05 3.34
C GLN A 472 2.50 41.25 2.58
N LEU A 473 3.65 40.99 3.20
CA LEU A 473 4.70 40.17 2.61
C LEU A 473 4.18 38.76 2.27
N VAL A 474 3.55 38.08 3.23
CA VAL A 474 3.05 36.72 3.02
C VAL A 474 1.94 36.70 1.97
N ALA A 475 1.08 37.71 1.94
CA ALA A 475 0.06 37.89 0.91
C ALA A 475 0.68 38.01 -0.49
N GLU A 476 1.73 38.82 -0.67
CA GLU A 476 2.45 38.96 -1.94
C GLU A 476 3.11 37.65 -2.39
N LEU A 477 3.72 36.91 -1.45
CA LEU A 477 4.33 35.60 -1.77
C LEU A 477 3.26 34.57 -2.14
N CYS A 478 2.12 34.54 -1.45
CA CYS A 478 0.96 33.72 -1.80
C CYS A 478 0.46 34.04 -3.21
N GLU A 479 0.24 35.33 -3.50
CA GLU A 479 -0.23 35.80 -4.82
C GLU A 479 0.73 35.39 -5.93
N PHE A 480 2.06 35.51 -5.72
CA PHE A 480 3.05 35.04 -6.67
C PHE A 480 2.89 33.54 -6.96
N ILE A 481 2.76 32.70 -5.93
CA ILE A 481 2.60 31.25 -6.09
C ILE A 481 1.31 30.91 -6.85
N LEU A 482 0.20 31.58 -6.52
CA LEU A 482 -1.11 31.35 -7.13
C LEU A 482 -1.13 31.75 -8.62
N THR A 483 -0.51 32.88 -8.96
CA THR A 483 -0.53 33.45 -10.32
C THR A 483 0.55 32.88 -11.25
N HIS A 484 1.58 32.23 -10.70
CA HIS A 484 2.69 31.64 -11.45
C HIS A 484 2.69 30.10 -11.38
N ASN A 485 1.51 29.49 -11.19
CA ASN A 485 1.34 28.05 -11.18
C ASN A 485 1.05 27.49 -12.59
N TYR A 486 2.12 27.20 -13.32
CA TYR A 486 2.07 26.63 -14.66
C TYR A 486 2.54 25.16 -14.69
N PHE A 487 1.94 24.37 -15.57
CA PHE A 487 2.16 22.93 -15.63
C PHE A 487 1.98 22.39 -17.04
N ARG A 488 2.49 21.17 -17.26
CA ARG A 488 2.45 20.45 -18.53
C ARG A 488 1.52 19.24 -18.45
N PHE A 489 0.78 19.00 -19.54
CA PHE A 489 0.07 17.76 -19.80
C PHE A 489 0.25 17.36 -21.26
N GLY A 490 0.88 16.19 -21.49
CA GLY A 490 1.38 15.85 -22.82
C GLY A 490 2.41 16.89 -23.29
N ASP A 491 2.22 17.40 -24.50
CA ASP A 491 3.09 18.43 -25.09
C ASP A 491 2.59 19.86 -24.82
N ASN A 492 1.44 20.01 -24.15
CA ASN A 492 0.79 21.30 -23.92
C ASN A 492 1.12 21.86 -22.53
N ILE A 493 1.21 23.19 -22.44
CA ILE A 493 1.44 23.92 -21.20
C ILE A 493 0.19 24.73 -20.84
N TYR A 494 -0.15 24.75 -19.55
CA TYR A 494 -1.31 25.43 -19.01
C TYR A 494 -0.90 26.27 -17.80
N LEU A 495 -1.70 27.30 -17.53
CA LEU A 495 -1.66 28.12 -16.34
C LEU A 495 -2.95 27.92 -15.56
N GLN A 496 -2.86 27.70 -14.24
CA GLN A 496 -4.02 27.75 -13.38
C GLN A 496 -4.36 29.22 -13.07
N THR A 497 -5.59 29.64 -13.37
CA THR A 497 -6.04 31.03 -13.25
C THR A 497 -6.91 31.29 -12.03
N SER A 498 -7.44 30.23 -11.39
CA SER A 498 -8.28 30.32 -10.20
C SER A 498 -8.07 29.12 -9.30
N GLY A 499 -8.28 29.31 -7.99
CA GLY A 499 -8.00 28.30 -6.99
C GLY A 499 -6.51 28.07 -6.76
N THR A 500 -6.18 27.14 -5.89
CA THR A 500 -4.82 26.70 -5.61
C THR A 500 -4.60 25.28 -6.14
N ALA A 501 -3.38 24.98 -6.60
CA ALA A 501 -3.06 23.66 -7.13
C ALA A 501 -3.03 22.60 -6.03
N MET A 502 -3.73 21.49 -6.27
CA MET A 502 -3.54 20.27 -5.50
C MET A 502 -2.14 19.70 -5.77
N GLY A 503 -1.24 19.84 -4.80
CA GLY A 503 0.17 19.44 -4.90
C GLY A 503 1.17 20.54 -4.53
N THR A 504 0.69 21.78 -4.39
CA THR A 504 1.47 22.92 -3.87
C THR A 504 1.57 22.83 -2.33
N ARG A 505 2.76 23.08 -1.77
CA ARG A 505 3.03 22.87 -0.32
C ARG A 505 2.20 23.78 0.59
N MET A 506 2.01 25.05 0.22
CA MET A 506 1.23 26.02 1.00
C MET A 506 -0.28 25.79 0.95
N ALA A 507 -0.78 25.02 -0.02
CA ALA A 507 -2.21 24.93 -0.32
C ALA A 507 -3.07 24.55 0.90
N PRO A 508 -2.68 23.56 1.74
CA PRO A 508 -3.48 23.20 2.92
C PRO A 508 -3.61 24.33 3.93
N GLN A 509 -2.51 25.04 4.26
CA GLN A 509 -2.56 26.14 5.23
C GLN A 509 -3.31 27.34 4.70
N TYR A 510 -3.09 27.66 3.42
CA TYR A 510 -3.83 28.71 2.71
C TYR A 510 -5.35 28.45 2.73
N ALA A 511 -5.78 27.21 2.44
CA ALA A 511 -7.18 26.85 2.49
C ALA A 511 -7.75 26.86 3.92
N ASN A 512 -6.98 26.42 4.92
CA ASN A 512 -7.39 26.50 6.32
C ASN A 512 -7.61 27.93 6.80
N ILE A 513 -6.72 28.85 6.42
CA ILE A 513 -6.81 30.27 6.75
C ILE A 513 -8.02 30.91 6.08
N PHE A 514 -8.20 30.68 4.78
CA PHE A 514 -9.36 31.19 4.05
C PHE A 514 -10.68 30.71 4.68
N MET A 515 -10.80 29.40 4.95
CA MET A 515 -12.01 28.86 5.55
C MET A 515 -12.22 29.38 6.97
N ALA A 516 -11.16 29.56 7.77
CA ALA A 516 -11.30 30.09 9.13
C ALA A 516 -11.79 31.55 9.14
N ASP A 517 -11.28 32.41 8.25
CA ASP A 517 -11.77 33.79 8.08
C ASP A 517 -13.25 33.79 7.66
N LEU A 518 -13.61 32.95 6.68
CA LEU A 518 -14.98 32.83 6.19
C LEU A 518 -15.94 32.36 7.29
N GLU A 519 -15.56 31.30 8.01
CA GLU A 519 -16.30 30.72 9.13
C GLU A 519 -16.50 31.74 10.25
N GLN A 520 -15.44 32.46 10.63
CA GLN A 520 -15.52 33.44 11.70
C GLN A 520 -16.50 34.57 11.34
N ARG A 521 -16.44 35.10 10.12
CA ARG A 521 -17.38 36.12 9.65
C ARG A 521 -18.81 35.59 9.60
N PHE A 522 -19.00 34.36 9.11
CA PHE A 522 -20.32 33.74 9.05
C PHE A 522 -20.90 33.51 10.44
N LEU A 523 -20.19 32.80 11.31
CA LEU A 523 -20.64 32.43 12.66
C LEU A 523 -20.91 33.67 13.53
N SER A 524 -20.08 34.72 13.42
CA SER A 524 -20.31 35.98 14.16
C SER A 524 -21.57 36.72 13.71
N SER A 525 -22.09 36.42 12.52
CA SER A 525 -23.31 37.03 11.97
C SER A 525 -24.58 36.24 12.27
N ARG A 526 -24.48 35.07 12.90
CA ARG A 526 -25.63 34.19 13.16
C ARG A 526 -26.12 34.33 14.61
N PRO A 527 -27.45 34.33 14.85
CA PRO A 527 -28.00 34.35 16.20
C PRO A 527 -27.83 33.00 16.92
N LEU A 528 -27.80 31.90 16.15
CA LEU A 528 -27.65 30.54 16.65
C LEU A 528 -26.31 29.98 16.19
N THR A 529 -25.51 29.53 17.15
CA THR A 529 -24.21 28.91 16.90
C THR A 529 -24.22 27.45 17.34
N PRO A 530 -23.45 26.58 16.65
CA PRO A 530 -23.30 25.19 17.06
C PRO A 530 -22.65 25.07 18.43
N LEU A 531 -22.95 23.98 19.16
CA LEU A 531 -22.29 23.63 20.42
C LEU A 531 -20.81 23.32 20.18
N LEU A 532 -20.51 22.68 19.05
CA LEU A 532 -19.16 22.38 18.61
C LEU A 532 -19.06 22.53 17.10
N TYR A 533 -18.01 23.19 16.62
CA TYR A 533 -17.66 23.32 15.21
C TYR A 533 -16.19 22.98 15.02
N LEU A 534 -15.88 21.88 14.33
CA LEU A 534 -14.53 21.44 14.04
C LEU A 534 -14.36 21.18 12.56
N ARG A 535 -13.19 21.50 12.01
CA ARG A 535 -12.88 21.33 10.59
C ARG A 535 -11.50 20.72 10.38
N TYR A 536 -11.49 19.62 9.65
CA TYR A 536 -10.29 19.01 9.10
C TYR A 536 -10.22 19.31 7.60
N ILE A 537 -9.52 20.38 7.23
CA ILE A 537 -9.42 20.87 5.84
C ILE A 537 -10.81 21.17 5.24
N ASP A 538 -11.39 20.25 4.47
CA ASP A 538 -12.68 20.33 3.79
C ASP A 538 -13.83 19.64 4.56
N ASP A 539 -13.50 18.69 5.43
CA ASP A 539 -14.47 17.97 6.26
C ASP A 539 -14.79 18.78 7.54
N ILE A 540 -16.06 19.11 7.76
CA ILE A 540 -16.58 19.84 8.93
C ILE A 540 -17.46 18.90 9.77
N PHE A 541 -17.30 18.96 11.09
CA PHE A 541 -18.13 18.27 12.07
C PHE A 541 -18.79 19.29 12.99
N ILE A 542 -20.09 19.14 13.17
CA ILE A 542 -20.93 20.03 13.97
C ILE A 542 -21.78 19.23 14.95
N ILE A 543 -21.91 19.76 16.17
CA ILE A 543 -22.97 19.38 17.11
C ILE A 543 -23.96 20.52 17.21
N TRP A 544 -25.21 20.24 16.84
CA TRP A 544 -26.29 21.22 16.77
C TRP A 544 -27.38 20.90 17.78
N THR A 545 -27.84 21.90 18.52
CA THR A 545 -28.79 21.74 19.64
C THR A 545 -30.05 22.59 19.49
N HIS A 546 -30.26 23.22 18.32
CA HIS A 546 -31.36 24.18 18.10
C HIS A 546 -32.49 23.64 17.22
N GLY A 547 -32.52 22.32 16.99
CA GLY A 547 -33.52 21.67 16.14
C GLY A 547 -33.11 21.57 14.66
N LYS A 548 -33.84 20.74 13.91
CA LYS A 548 -33.50 20.39 12.52
C LYS A 548 -33.74 21.54 11.54
N GLU A 549 -34.85 22.25 11.69
CA GLU A 549 -35.23 23.35 10.79
C GLU A 549 -34.18 24.46 10.80
N THR A 550 -33.72 24.86 11.99
CA THR A 550 -32.68 25.90 12.15
C THR A 550 -31.31 25.45 11.64
N LEU A 551 -31.02 24.14 11.63
CA LEU A 551 -29.80 23.60 11.03
C LEU A 551 -29.86 23.64 9.50
N GLU A 552 -31.02 23.37 8.91
CA GLU A 552 -31.24 23.48 7.47
C GLU A 552 -31.16 24.95 7.02
N GLU A 553 -31.71 25.88 7.80
CA GLU A 553 -31.52 27.32 7.59
C GLU A 553 -30.05 27.73 7.70
N PHE A 554 -29.34 27.29 8.75
CA PHE A 554 -27.90 27.56 8.92
C PHE A 554 -27.09 27.08 7.70
N HIS A 555 -27.41 25.89 7.18
CA HIS A 555 -26.76 25.33 5.99
C HIS A 555 -27.06 26.14 4.72
N HIS A 556 -28.32 26.51 4.53
CA HIS A 556 -28.75 27.34 3.40
C HIS A 556 -28.08 28.73 3.41
N ASP A 557 -28.04 29.36 4.59
CA ASP A 557 -27.41 30.65 4.80
C ASP A 557 -25.92 30.61 4.51
N PHE A 558 -25.22 29.55 4.95
CA PHE A 558 -23.78 29.40 4.66
C PHE A 558 -23.54 29.34 3.15
N ASN A 559 -24.31 28.54 2.42
CA ASN A 559 -24.18 28.40 0.97
C ASN A 559 -24.55 29.67 0.21
N SER A 560 -25.32 30.56 0.83
CA SER A 560 -25.65 31.88 0.28
C SER A 560 -24.62 32.96 0.66
N PHE A 561 -23.74 32.69 1.63
CA PHE A 561 -22.80 33.66 2.19
C PHE A 561 -21.59 33.94 1.29
N HIS A 562 -21.15 32.97 0.48
CA HIS A 562 -20.00 33.11 -0.41
C HIS A 562 -20.31 32.59 -1.82
N PRO A 563 -19.98 33.33 -2.90
CA PRO A 563 -20.41 33.00 -4.27
C PRO A 563 -19.85 31.69 -4.83
N THR A 564 -18.73 31.19 -4.29
CA THR A 564 -18.02 30.01 -4.83
C THR A 564 -17.88 28.85 -3.85
N ILE A 565 -18.17 29.03 -2.57
CA ILE A 565 -17.94 28.03 -1.53
C ILE A 565 -19.29 27.49 -1.11
N ASN A 566 -19.49 26.19 -1.34
CA ASN A 566 -20.71 25.48 -0.99
C ASN A 566 -20.36 24.29 -0.10
N LEU A 567 -21.26 23.98 0.82
CA LEU A 567 -21.24 22.82 1.69
C LEU A 567 -22.30 21.84 1.24
N SER A 568 -21.94 20.56 1.18
CA SER A 568 -22.91 19.48 1.31
C SER A 568 -23.10 19.14 2.80
N MET A 569 -24.26 18.61 3.19
CA MET A 569 -24.56 18.26 4.59
C MET A 569 -25.16 16.85 4.69
N ASP A 570 -24.67 16.08 5.65
CA ASP A 570 -25.27 14.84 6.16
C ASP A 570 -25.51 14.99 7.66
N GLN A 571 -26.69 14.61 8.14
CA GLN A 571 -27.11 14.85 9.52
C GLN A 571 -27.91 13.69 10.10
N SER A 572 -27.77 13.47 11.39
CA SER A 572 -28.44 12.38 12.11
C SER A 572 -28.53 12.66 13.60
N THR A 573 -29.61 12.20 14.22
CA THR A 573 -29.78 12.21 15.69
C THR A 573 -29.17 10.97 16.35
N ARG A 574 -28.69 10.00 15.57
CA ARG A 574 -28.15 8.73 16.07
C ARG A 574 -26.68 8.57 15.80
N GLU A 575 -26.29 8.68 14.53
CA GLU A 575 -24.91 8.47 14.13
C GLU A 575 -24.53 9.19 12.83
N VAL A 576 -23.28 9.65 12.75
CA VAL A 576 -22.67 10.23 11.54
C VAL A 576 -21.25 9.70 11.34
N HIS A 577 -20.73 9.84 10.13
CA HIS A 577 -19.37 9.43 9.80
C HIS A 577 -18.47 10.66 9.60
N PHE A 578 -17.38 10.75 10.36
CA PHE A 578 -16.41 11.82 10.23
C PHE A 578 -14.99 11.27 10.32
N LEU A 579 -14.14 11.65 9.35
CA LEU A 579 -12.81 11.07 9.14
C LEU A 579 -12.87 9.53 9.03
N ASP A 580 -12.23 8.83 9.96
CA ASP A 580 -12.20 7.38 10.10
C ASP A 580 -13.03 6.87 11.29
N THR A 581 -13.99 7.68 11.75
CA THR A 581 -14.83 7.38 12.91
C THR A 581 -16.30 7.43 12.55
N THR A 582 -17.08 6.53 13.13
CA THR A 582 -18.53 6.67 13.27
C THR A 582 -18.79 7.20 14.67
N ILE A 583 -19.47 8.33 14.76
CA ILE A 583 -19.83 8.99 16.01
C ILE A 583 -21.28 8.63 16.29
N GLN A 584 -21.55 8.08 17.47
CA GLN A 584 -22.88 7.63 17.88
C GLN A 584 -23.29 8.32 19.17
N ILE A 585 -24.54 8.72 19.26
CA ILE A 585 -25.14 9.18 20.52
C ILE A 585 -25.83 7.98 21.18
N SER A 586 -25.50 7.71 22.44
CA SER A 586 -26.16 6.68 23.26
C SER A 586 -26.34 7.22 24.67
N ASP A 587 -27.57 7.25 25.15
CA ASP A 587 -27.92 7.75 26.50
C ASP A 587 -27.33 9.16 26.79
N GLY A 588 -27.41 10.07 25.82
CA GLY A 588 -26.85 11.43 25.93
C GLY A 588 -25.32 11.52 25.81
N HIS A 589 -24.62 10.40 25.64
CA HIS A 589 -23.17 10.35 25.55
C HIS A 589 -22.67 10.04 24.15
N ILE A 590 -21.47 10.55 23.81
CA ILE A 590 -20.82 10.28 22.53
C ILE A 590 -19.94 9.04 22.62
N ASN A 591 -20.23 8.07 21.75
CA ASN A 591 -19.40 6.90 21.50
C ASN A 591 -18.79 6.96 20.10
N THR A 592 -17.61 6.37 19.94
CA THR A 592 -16.94 6.30 18.64
C THR A 592 -16.59 4.86 18.27
N THR A 593 -16.80 4.50 17.01
CA THR A 593 -16.38 3.23 16.41
C THR A 593 -15.66 3.49 15.08
N LEU A 594 -15.04 2.47 14.49
CA LEU A 594 -14.27 2.58 13.26
C LEU A 594 -15.18 2.72 12.05
N TYR A 595 -15.06 3.82 11.32
CA TYR A 595 -15.70 3.95 10.01
C TYR A 595 -14.77 3.44 8.91
N ARG A 596 -15.30 2.57 8.05
CA ARG A 596 -14.63 2.10 6.83
C ARG A 596 -15.47 2.52 5.63
N LYS A 597 -14.87 3.27 4.70
CA LYS A 597 -15.56 3.62 3.45
C LYS A 597 -15.86 2.35 2.67
N PRO A 598 -17.01 2.26 1.96
CA PRO A 598 -17.34 1.09 1.12
C PRO A 598 -16.29 0.79 0.03
N THR A 599 -15.45 1.76 -0.29
CA THR A 599 -14.36 1.65 -1.26
C THR A 599 -13.05 1.12 -0.69
N ASP A 600 -12.93 0.96 0.64
CA ASP A 600 -11.72 0.41 1.26
C ASP A 600 -11.52 -1.07 0.87
N ARG A 601 -10.31 -1.40 0.38
CA ARG A 601 -9.93 -2.71 -0.14
C ARG A 601 -8.85 -3.40 0.70
N TYR A 602 -8.50 -2.87 1.88
CA TYR A 602 -7.38 -3.38 2.71
C TYR A 602 -6.06 -3.46 1.95
N THR A 603 -5.69 -2.39 1.26
CA THR A 603 -4.52 -2.32 0.39
C THR A 603 -3.21 -2.14 1.18
N TYR A 604 -3.06 -2.92 2.25
CA TYR A 604 -1.81 -2.94 3.00
C TYR A 604 -0.71 -3.64 2.20
N LEU A 605 0.53 -3.32 2.56
CA LEU A 605 1.72 -3.91 1.95
C LEU A 605 1.68 -5.44 2.02
N HIS A 606 1.80 -6.12 0.89
CA HIS A 606 1.86 -7.59 0.85
C HIS A 606 3.11 -8.13 1.59
N ALA A 607 2.97 -9.23 2.34
CA ALA A 607 4.04 -9.73 3.23
C ALA A 607 5.35 -10.13 2.51
N SER A 608 5.26 -10.49 1.23
CA SER A 608 6.43 -10.84 0.41
C SER A 608 7.14 -9.63 -0.23
N SER A 609 6.70 -8.40 0.05
CA SER A 609 7.32 -7.18 -0.47
C SER A 609 8.74 -7.02 0.07
N PHE A 610 9.63 -6.43 -0.74
CA PHE A 610 11.05 -6.27 -0.40
C PHE A 610 11.29 -5.10 0.56
N HIS A 611 10.68 -5.17 1.74
CA HIS A 611 10.80 -4.21 2.83
C HIS A 611 11.47 -4.84 4.06
N PRO A 612 11.99 -4.02 4.99
CA PRO A 612 12.45 -4.53 6.28
C PRO A 612 11.35 -5.27 7.04
N GLY A 613 11.69 -6.41 7.66
CA GLY A 613 10.71 -7.20 8.41
C GLY A 613 10.10 -6.48 9.62
N HIS A 614 10.73 -5.41 10.13
CA HIS A 614 10.11 -4.56 11.16
C HIS A 614 9.02 -3.66 10.59
N THR A 615 9.09 -3.27 9.31
CA THR A 615 8.07 -2.45 8.63
C THR A 615 6.75 -3.22 8.56
N THR A 616 6.78 -4.47 8.07
CA THR A 616 5.57 -5.32 7.99
C THR A 616 4.94 -5.54 9.36
N ARG A 617 5.74 -5.84 10.40
CA ARG A 617 5.25 -5.95 11.78
C ARG A 617 4.65 -4.65 12.32
N SER A 618 5.29 -3.51 12.02
CA SER A 618 4.83 -2.19 12.45
C SER A 618 3.49 -1.80 11.83
N ILE A 619 3.23 -2.19 10.58
CA ILE A 619 1.94 -1.93 9.92
C ILE A 619 0.80 -2.58 10.71
N VAL A 620 0.93 -3.87 11.06
CA VAL A 620 -0.08 -4.58 11.88
C VAL A 620 -0.26 -3.91 13.24
N TYR A 621 0.85 -3.67 13.95
CA TYR A 621 0.83 -3.06 15.27
C TYR A 621 0.18 -1.66 15.25
N SER A 622 0.52 -0.83 14.27
CA SER A 622 0.04 0.55 14.18
C SER A 622 -1.45 0.62 13.81
N GLN A 623 -1.94 -0.29 12.94
CA GLN A 623 -3.37 -0.36 12.66
C GLN A 623 -4.18 -0.86 13.86
N ALA A 624 -3.68 -1.85 14.58
CA ALA A 624 -4.32 -2.30 15.81
C ALA A 624 -4.35 -1.19 16.89
N LEU A 625 -3.28 -0.41 17.03
CA LEU A 625 -3.27 0.77 17.90
C LEU A 625 -4.30 1.83 17.47
N ARG A 626 -4.46 2.06 16.17
CA ARG A 626 -5.47 2.97 15.63
C ARG A 626 -6.88 2.51 16.02
N TYR A 627 -7.20 1.22 15.90
CA TYR A 627 -8.52 0.70 16.24
C TYR A 627 -8.78 0.82 17.74
N ASN A 628 -7.78 0.52 18.58
CA ASN A 628 -7.86 0.70 20.03
C ASN A 628 -8.06 2.15 20.46
N ARG A 629 -7.57 3.11 19.65
CA ARG A 629 -7.74 4.54 19.88
C ARG A 629 -9.14 5.00 19.50
N ILE A 630 -9.64 4.56 18.35
CA ILE A 630 -10.93 4.98 17.80
C ILE A 630 -12.11 4.38 18.59
N CYS A 631 -12.12 3.07 18.83
CA CYS A 631 -13.27 2.41 19.44
C CYS A 631 -13.37 2.73 20.94
N SER A 632 -14.50 3.32 21.35
CA SER A 632 -14.84 3.53 22.77
C SER A 632 -15.26 2.22 23.44
N ASN A 633 -15.96 1.34 22.73
CA ASN A 633 -16.43 0.05 23.25
C ASN A 633 -15.40 -1.07 23.00
N PRO A 634 -14.91 -1.79 24.03
CA PRO A 634 -13.96 -2.89 23.87
C PRO A 634 -14.45 -4.09 23.05
N SER A 635 -15.74 -4.40 23.10
CA SER A 635 -16.32 -5.54 22.35
C SER A 635 -16.33 -5.27 20.85
N ASP A 636 -16.75 -4.07 20.47
CA ASP A 636 -16.74 -3.59 19.09
C ASP A 636 -15.31 -3.49 18.53
N ARG A 637 -14.39 -2.94 19.33
CA ARG A 637 -12.94 -2.94 19.03
C ARG A 637 -12.43 -4.35 18.71
N ASP A 638 -12.76 -5.33 19.55
CA ASP A 638 -12.26 -6.70 19.40
C ASP A 638 -12.84 -7.37 18.14
N LEU A 639 -14.07 -7.04 17.74
CA LEU A 639 -14.64 -7.46 16.44
C LEU A 639 -13.83 -6.87 15.26
N HIS A 640 -13.54 -5.58 15.28
CA HIS A 640 -12.73 -4.94 14.24
C HIS A 640 -11.29 -5.48 14.17
N LEU A 641 -10.69 -5.83 15.31
CA LEU A 641 -9.36 -6.46 15.35
C LEU A 641 -9.38 -7.87 14.73
N GLN A 642 -10.47 -8.63 14.85
CA GLN A 642 -10.62 -9.92 14.18
C GLN A 642 -10.68 -9.74 12.65
N ASP A 643 -11.46 -8.77 12.16
CA ASP A 643 -11.47 -8.42 10.73
C ASP A 643 -10.07 -8.05 10.23
N LEU A 644 -9.35 -7.23 11.00
CA LEU A 644 -8.00 -6.78 10.69
C LEU A 644 -7.03 -7.97 10.59
N GLN A 645 -7.13 -8.92 11.53
CA GLN A 645 -6.32 -10.15 11.51
C GLN A 645 -6.58 -10.96 10.23
N GLN A 646 -7.84 -11.13 9.84
CA GLN A 646 -8.19 -11.84 8.61
C GLN A 646 -7.64 -11.12 7.36
N ALA A 647 -7.72 -9.78 7.32
CA ALA A 647 -7.19 -8.99 6.21
C ALA A 647 -5.67 -9.17 6.04
N PHE A 648 -4.88 -9.12 7.11
CA PHE A 648 -3.43 -9.36 7.03
C PHE A 648 -3.09 -10.80 6.66
N CYS A 649 -3.85 -11.79 7.14
CA CYS A 649 -3.67 -13.18 6.74
C CYS A 649 -3.88 -13.38 5.22
N LYS A 650 -4.85 -12.68 4.62
CA LYS A 650 -5.05 -12.67 3.15
C LYS A 650 -3.84 -12.10 2.40
N LEU A 651 -3.14 -11.13 2.99
CA LEU A 651 -1.89 -10.56 2.47
C LEU A 651 -0.63 -11.39 2.77
N ARG A 652 -0.82 -12.67 3.15
CA ARG A 652 0.23 -13.67 3.43
C ARG A 652 1.09 -13.36 4.66
N TYR A 653 0.60 -12.55 5.59
CA TYR A 653 1.28 -12.37 6.87
C TYR A 653 1.19 -13.65 7.72
N PRO A 654 2.24 -14.03 8.45
CA PRO A 654 2.18 -15.17 9.36
C PRO A 654 1.13 -14.94 10.47
N HIS A 655 0.19 -15.86 10.63
CA HIS A 655 -0.92 -15.75 11.57
C HIS A 655 -0.46 -15.42 13.00
N GLU A 656 0.56 -16.14 13.48
CA GLU A 656 1.15 -15.95 14.80
C GLU A 656 1.76 -14.56 14.99
N GLU A 657 2.41 -14.04 13.96
CA GLU A 657 2.99 -12.70 14.00
C GLU A 657 1.91 -11.63 14.08
N VAL A 658 0.85 -11.77 13.28
CA VAL A 658 -0.29 -10.83 13.27
C VAL A 658 -0.95 -10.79 14.64
N ARG A 659 -1.30 -11.97 15.18
CA ARG A 659 -1.89 -12.10 16.52
C ARG A 659 -1.01 -11.45 17.58
N ARG A 660 0.30 -11.75 17.58
CA ARG A 660 1.26 -11.17 18.53
C ARG A 660 1.29 -9.64 18.48
N GLN A 661 1.26 -9.03 17.29
CA GLN A 661 1.25 -7.57 17.17
C GLN A 661 -0.10 -6.96 17.60
N ILE A 662 -1.22 -7.62 17.29
CA ILE A 662 -2.56 -7.20 17.75
C ILE A 662 -2.64 -7.26 19.28
N ASP A 663 -2.22 -8.37 19.90
CA ASP A 663 -2.22 -8.52 21.35
C ASP A 663 -1.32 -7.48 22.04
N ARG A 664 -0.14 -7.21 21.44
CA ARG A 664 0.76 -6.16 21.91
C ARG A 664 0.09 -4.78 21.86
N ALA A 665 -0.67 -4.47 20.82
CA ALA A 665 -1.40 -3.21 20.71
C ALA A 665 -2.56 -3.14 21.72
N ARG A 666 -3.31 -4.24 21.88
CA ARG A 666 -4.47 -4.39 22.79
C ARG A 666 -4.11 -4.15 24.25
N ARG A 667 -2.86 -4.43 24.64
CA ARG A 667 -2.34 -4.13 25.99
C ARG A 667 -2.12 -2.64 26.26
N VAL A 668 -2.17 -1.77 25.25
CA VAL A 668 -2.01 -0.33 25.44
C VAL A 668 -3.38 0.30 25.71
N PRO A 669 -3.61 0.90 26.90
CA PRO A 669 -4.88 1.55 27.23
C PRO A 669 -5.22 2.69 26.26
N ARG A 670 -6.50 2.82 25.89
CA ARG A 670 -7.01 3.91 25.05
C ARG A 670 -6.65 5.29 25.60
N SER A 671 -6.72 5.47 26.93
CA SER A 671 -6.34 6.72 27.61
C SER A 671 -4.88 7.13 27.36
N LEU A 672 -3.96 6.19 27.14
CA LEU A 672 -2.57 6.50 26.76
C LEU A 672 -2.40 6.78 25.27
N LEU A 673 -3.30 6.29 24.42
CA LEU A 673 -3.29 6.50 22.97
C LEU A 673 -3.86 7.86 22.58
N LEU A 674 -4.70 8.44 23.43
CA LEU A 674 -5.30 9.76 23.25
C LEU A 674 -4.42 10.89 23.80
N ARG A 675 -3.32 10.59 24.50
CA ARG A 675 -2.37 11.60 24.97
C ARG A 675 -1.41 11.99 23.86
N ASP A 676 -1.14 13.30 23.74
CA ASP A 676 -0.03 13.76 22.92
C ASP A 676 1.30 13.27 23.52
N LYS A 677 2.15 12.71 22.66
CA LYS A 677 3.50 12.29 23.04
C LYS A 677 4.49 13.28 22.44
N PRO A 678 5.30 13.96 23.26
CA PRO A 678 6.34 14.82 22.71
C PRO A 678 7.29 13.98 21.86
N LYS A 679 7.73 14.56 20.74
CA LYS A 679 8.72 13.93 19.88
C LYS A 679 10.00 13.79 20.70
N LYS A 680 10.45 12.56 20.94
CA LYS A 680 11.73 12.33 21.61
C LYS A 680 12.84 12.82 20.71
N GLU A 681 13.58 13.82 21.15
CA GLU A 681 14.82 14.19 20.50
C GLU A 681 15.84 13.08 20.73
N THR A 682 16.50 12.64 19.66
CA THR A 682 17.55 11.64 19.72
C THR A 682 18.83 12.25 19.23
N ASN A 683 19.85 12.32 20.08
CA ASN A 683 21.20 12.75 19.69
C ASN A 683 21.96 11.66 18.89
N ARG A 684 21.26 10.85 18.10
CA ARG A 684 21.84 9.73 17.33
C ARG A 684 22.21 10.21 15.94
N THR A 685 23.40 9.84 15.46
CA THR A 685 23.80 10.08 14.06
C THR A 685 23.25 8.95 13.18
N PRO A 686 22.32 9.22 12.25
CA PRO A 686 21.69 8.17 11.47
C PRO A 686 22.59 7.68 10.33
N LEU A 687 22.69 6.36 10.19
CA LEU A 687 23.09 5.69 8.95
C LEU A 687 21.84 5.45 8.10
N ALA A 688 21.60 6.33 7.13
CA ALA A 688 20.53 6.19 6.16
C ALA A 688 21.04 5.46 4.92
N ILE A 689 20.51 4.27 4.64
CA ILE A 689 20.89 3.40 3.52
C ILE A 689 19.65 2.83 2.84
N THR A 690 19.77 2.54 1.55
CA THR A 690 18.73 1.76 0.85
C THR A 690 18.66 0.34 1.42
N TYR A 691 17.47 -0.11 1.83
CA TYR A 691 17.31 -1.43 2.44
C TYR A 691 17.72 -2.57 1.50
N SER A 692 18.53 -3.49 2.03
CA SER A 692 18.78 -4.80 1.43
C SER A 692 19.11 -5.82 2.52
N PRO A 693 18.61 -7.07 2.45
CA PRO A 693 18.97 -8.12 3.40
C PRO A 693 20.48 -8.45 3.44
N GLN A 694 21.22 -8.13 2.37
CA GLN A 694 22.68 -8.29 2.34
C GLN A 694 23.39 -7.35 3.34
N LEU A 695 22.74 -6.23 3.70
CA LEU A 695 23.29 -5.20 4.58
C LEU A 695 23.01 -5.47 6.07
N LYS A 696 22.40 -6.62 6.41
CA LYS A 696 22.18 -7.03 7.81
C LYS A 696 23.44 -7.02 8.70
N PRO A 697 24.65 -7.39 8.20
CA PRO A 697 25.86 -7.32 9.01
C PRO A 697 26.17 -5.92 9.57
N LEU A 698 25.67 -4.83 8.96
CA LEU A 698 25.95 -3.46 9.41
C LEU A 698 25.55 -3.22 10.87
N GLN A 699 24.44 -3.79 11.34
CA GLN A 699 24.02 -3.63 12.74
C GLN A 699 25.06 -4.21 13.70
N ARG A 700 25.63 -5.37 13.35
CA ARG A 700 26.70 -5.99 14.11
C ARG A 700 27.99 -5.19 14.00
N ILE A 701 28.37 -4.74 12.80
CA ILE A 701 29.58 -3.92 12.59
C ILE A 701 29.51 -2.65 13.44
N ILE A 702 28.37 -1.93 13.44
CA ILE A 702 28.15 -0.75 14.29
C ILE A 702 28.31 -1.11 15.76
N SER A 703 27.64 -2.18 16.23
CA SER A 703 27.67 -2.59 17.64
C SER A 703 29.07 -3.00 18.12
N ASP A 704 29.82 -3.70 17.28
CA ASP A 704 31.16 -4.20 17.62
C ASP A 704 32.20 -3.07 17.64
N LEU A 705 32.02 -2.05 16.79
CA LEU A 705 32.94 -0.91 16.68
C LEU A 705 32.55 0.26 17.58
N GLN A 706 31.33 0.29 18.13
CA GLN A 706 30.86 1.34 19.03
C GLN A 706 31.84 1.65 20.18
N PRO A 707 32.48 0.67 20.85
CA PRO A 707 33.45 0.94 21.90
C PRO A 707 34.67 1.77 21.48
N ILE A 708 35.00 1.83 20.18
CA ILE A 708 36.08 2.69 19.68
C ILE A 708 35.70 4.17 19.83
N LEU A 709 34.41 4.52 19.70
CA LEU A 709 33.92 5.89 19.83
C LEU A 709 33.63 6.29 21.28
N ASP A 710 33.48 5.31 22.16
CA ASP A 710 33.19 5.53 23.58
C ASP A 710 34.48 5.72 24.42
N ASN A 711 35.64 5.38 23.84
CA ASN A 711 36.99 5.61 24.37
C ASN A 711 37.63 6.86 23.75
#